data_AF-A0A151GDZ1-F1
#
_entry.id   AF-A0A151GDZ1-F1
#
_cell.length_a   1.000
_cell.length_b   1.000
_cell.length_c   1.000
_cell.angle_alpha   90.00
_cell.angle_beta   90.00
_cell.angle_gamma   90.00
#
_symmetry.space_group_name_H-M   'P 1'
#
loop_
_entity.id
_entity.type
_entity.pdbx_description
1 polymer ?
#
loop_
_entity_poly.entity_id
_entity_poly.type
_entity_poly.pdbx_seq_one_letter_code
_entity_poly.pdbx_strand_id
1 'polypeptide(L)'
;MSTLYLCIRTVVPVLRTPMALPGKYWYALQRWVGASSGIPSTLLHLVAAASVHRLANGDPLQFCWPARPAQLSDSGHRPATGWRLEPPGAATTLPSQRPRAQLPPIERPAVVRSSSQTLTSLPCPPHRPRPSPSSLVLPTHTALFLPASSRSGSISLLSAAADPKRQSQASIVELPNKLSLARTQPFPSSVTSASETSNRSRLAAMAQASSNSADGAKGQLSANDKIQRFAAPSRPLSPLPAHALFNDKTRCFVYGLQPRAVQGMLDFDFICKRKTPSVAGIIYTFGGQFVSKMYWGTSETLLPVYQAVDKAVAKHPDVDVVVNFASSRSVYSSTMELMENPQIKTIAIIAEGVPERRAREIAHVAKKKGVTIIGPATVGGIKPGSFKIGNTGGMMDNIVASKLYRKGSVGYVSKSGGMSNELNNIISQNTDGVYEGIAIGGDRYPGTTFIDHMLRYQADPECKILVLLGEVGGVEEYKVIDAVKQGVITKPIVAWAIGTCASMFKTEVQFGHAGSFANSQLETAAMKNKMMREAGFHVPNTFEDMPAVLKDVYDKLVKSGNIKPQPEPVVPKIPIDYSWAQELGLIRKPAAFISTISDDRGQELLYAGMPISDVFREEIGIGGVMSLLWFRRRLPDYASKFLEMVLMLTADHGPAVSGAMNTIITTRAGKDLISALVSGLLTIGSRFGGALDGAAEEFTKAFDKNLSPREFVDNMRKANKLIPGIGHRVKSRNNPDLRVELVKEYVLAKFPSHKLLDYALAVETVTTSKKDNLILNVDGCIAVCFVDLLRNCGAFSADEAEEYLSMGVLNGLFVLGRSIGLIAHYLDQKRLRTGLYRHPWDDITYLLPNLAEGRPGAEGRVEVQM
;
A
#
# COMPACT_ATOMS: atom_id res chain seq x y z
N MET A 1 -5.50 11.01 13.47
CA MET A 1 -6.41 11.87 12.65
C MET A 1 -7.57 11.10 12.02
N SER A 2 -7.34 9.96 11.35
CA SER A 2 -8.32 9.27 10.48
C SER A 2 -9.73 9.06 11.09
N THR A 3 -9.82 8.76 12.39
CA THR A 3 -11.09 8.56 13.11
C THR A 3 -11.99 9.80 13.12
N LEU A 4 -11.41 10.99 13.23
CA LEU A 4 -12.14 12.26 13.25
C LEU A 4 -12.71 12.58 11.85
N TYR A 5 -11.94 12.28 10.81
CA TYR A 5 -12.33 12.49 9.41
C TYR A 5 -13.52 11.62 9.00
N LEU A 6 -13.63 10.41 9.56
CA LEU A 6 -14.77 9.52 9.34
C LEU A 6 -16.06 10.07 9.98
N CYS A 7 -15.98 10.54 11.23
CA CYS A 7 -17.12 11.09 11.99
C CYS A 7 -17.78 12.29 11.27
N ILE A 8 -16.96 13.21 10.75
CA ILE A 8 -17.44 14.40 10.02
C ILE A 8 -18.19 14.01 8.74
N ARG A 9 -17.80 12.92 8.05
CA ARG A 9 -18.44 12.51 6.78
C ARG A 9 -19.74 11.72 6.94
N THR A 10 -19.93 10.97 8.02
CA THR A 10 -21.15 10.14 8.21
C THR A 10 -22.25 10.84 8.99
N VAL A 11 -21.93 11.70 9.97
CA VAL A 11 -22.94 12.29 10.87
C VAL A 11 -23.57 13.57 10.29
N VAL A 12 -22.76 14.44 9.68
CA VAL A 12 -23.21 15.76 9.21
C VAL A 12 -24.31 15.72 8.14
N PRO A 13 -24.34 14.78 7.16
CA PRO A 13 -25.42 14.74 6.17
C PRO A 13 -26.80 14.38 6.75
N VAL A 14 -26.83 13.56 7.82
CA VAL A 14 -28.08 13.02 8.40
C VAL A 14 -28.85 14.09 9.18
N LEU A 15 -28.18 15.14 9.65
CA LEU A 15 -28.77 16.24 10.44
C LEU A 15 -29.34 17.38 9.58
N ARG A 16 -29.56 17.18 8.26
CA ARG A 16 -30.05 18.22 7.33
C ARG A 16 -31.35 17.89 6.59
N THR A 17 -32.01 16.77 6.89
CA THR A 17 -33.27 16.35 6.24
C THR A 17 -34.43 16.30 7.22
N PRO A 18 -35.48 17.14 7.08
CA PRO A 18 -36.61 17.18 8.01
C PRO A 18 -37.69 16.13 7.66
N MET A 19 -37.45 14.85 7.98
CA MET A 19 -38.50 13.82 8.02
C MET A 19 -38.31 12.91 9.23
N ALA A 20 -39.41 12.58 9.92
CA ALA A 20 -39.38 11.75 11.12
C ALA A 20 -39.27 10.26 10.79
N LEU A 21 -38.41 9.53 11.52
CA LEU A 21 -38.30 8.06 11.47
C LEU A 21 -38.14 7.47 12.89
N PRO A 22 -38.61 6.24 13.13
CA PRO A 22 -38.91 5.75 14.49
C PRO A 22 -37.70 5.20 15.27
N GLY A 23 -37.86 5.13 16.60
CA GLY A 23 -36.81 4.97 17.61
C GLY A 23 -35.96 3.69 17.64
N LYS A 24 -35.95 2.85 16.60
CA LYS A 24 -35.07 1.66 16.53
C LYS A 24 -33.58 2.01 16.39
N TYR A 25 -33.24 3.22 15.95
CA TYR A 25 -31.84 3.67 15.79
C TYR A 25 -31.18 4.13 17.10
N TRP A 26 -31.94 4.55 18.11
CA TRP A 26 -31.37 5.07 19.38
C TRP A 26 -30.58 4.01 20.15
N TYR A 27 -31.09 2.76 20.17
CA TYR A 27 -30.47 1.62 20.84
C TYR A 27 -29.11 1.21 20.25
N ALA A 28 -28.85 1.53 18.97
CA ALA A 28 -27.57 1.24 18.33
C ALA A 28 -26.46 2.20 18.81
N LEU A 29 -26.81 3.47 19.07
CA LEU A 29 -25.84 4.51 19.43
C LEU A 29 -25.29 4.31 20.84
N GLN A 30 -26.17 4.01 21.81
CA GLN A 30 -25.75 3.71 23.20
C GLN A 30 -24.79 2.50 23.28
N ARG A 31 -24.99 1.48 22.43
CA ARG A 31 -24.12 0.29 22.39
C ARG A 31 -22.75 0.54 21.77
N TRP A 32 -22.57 1.61 20.99
CA TRP A 32 -21.29 1.94 20.36
C TRP A 32 -20.37 2.72 21.31
N VAL A 33 -20.92 3.60 22.14
CA VAL A 33 -20.16 4.41 23.12
C VAL A 33 -19.59 3.55 24.27
N GLY A 34 -20.24 2.45 24.64
CA GLY A 34 -19.80 1.56 25.72
C GLY A 34 -18.57 0.68 25.43
N ALA A 35 -17.93 0.81 24.26
CA ALA A 35 -16.91 -0.12 23.76
C ALA A 35 -15.50 0.50 23.58
N SER A 36 -15.24 1.71 24.09
CA SER A 36 -13.95 2.39 23.97
C SER A 36 -13.34 2.74 25.33
N SER A 37 -12.34 1.97 25.76
CA SER A 37 -11.55 2.20 26.98
C SER A 37 -10.59 3.39 26.81
N GLY A 38 -10.57 4.34 27.77
CA GLY A 38 -9.47 5.31 27.90
C GLY A 38 -9.81 6.80 28.03
N ILE A 39 -11.03 7.20 28.42
CA ILE A 39 -11.38 8.62 28.69
C ILE A 39 -12.16 8.73 30.02
N PRO A 40 -11.81 9.66 30.94
CA PRO A 40 -12.60 9.93 32.14
C PRO A 40 -14.00 10.46 31.83
N SER A 41 -15.03 9.88 32.44
CA SER A 41 -16.44 10.16 32.14
C SER A 41 -16.89 11.61 32.42
N THR A 42 -16.27 12.26 33.40
CA THR A 42 -16.58 13.64 33.82
C THR A 42 -16.37 14.68 32.73
N LEU A 43 -15.36 14.51 31.87
CA LEU A 43 -15.07 15.48 30.80
C LEU A 43 -16.11 15.41 29.66
N LEU A 44 -16.66 14.22 29.40
CA LEU A 44 -17.60 14.00 28.30
C LEU A 44 -19.01 14.54 28.61
N HIS A 45 -19.45 14.47 29.87
CA HIS A 45 -20.75 15.02 30.28
C HIS A 45 -20.80 16.55 30.24
N LEU A 46 -19.72 17.25 30.59
CA LEU A 46 -19.66 18.72 30.50
C LEU A 46 -19.84 19.21 29.05
N VAL A 47 -19.16 18.58 28.09
CA VAL A 47 -19.27 18.94 26.65
C VAL A 47 -20.66 18.62 26.09
N ALA A 48 -21.25 17.49 26.49
CA ALA A 48 -22.61 17.13 26.07
C ALA A 48 -23.66 18.11 26.61
N ALA A 49 -23.63 18.43 27.92
CA ALA A 49 -24.60 19.33 28.56
C ALA A 49 -24.54 20.75 27.97
N ALA A 50 -23.34 21.31 27.77
CA ALA A 50 -23.16 22.63 27.19
C ALA A 50 -23.67 22.73 25.74
N SER A 51 -23.58 21.63 24.97
CA SER A 51 -24.01 21.57 23.57
C SER A 51 -25.54 21.50 23.45
N VAL A 52 -26.21 20.68 24.27
CA VAL A 52 -27.67 20.52 24.24
C VAL A 52 -28.40 21.80 24.66
N HIS A 53 -27.92 22.49 25.69
CA HIS A 53 -28.61 23.68 26.22
C HIS A 53 -28.55 24.90 25.27
N ARG A 54 -27.53 25.01 24.41
CA ARG A 54 -27.39 26.16 23.48
C ARG A 54 -28.07 25.96 22.13
N LEU A 55 -28.29 24.72 21.70
CA LEU A 55 -29.03 24.42 20.45
C LEU A 55 -30.54 24.68 20.56
N ALA A 56 -31.08 24.89 21.76
CA ALA A 56 -32.50 25.20 21.98
C ALA A 56 -32.89 26.66 21.69
N ASN A 57 -31.95 27.62 21.80
CA ASN A 57 -32.28 29.06 21.86
C ASN A 57 -31.88 29.89 20.63
N GLY A 58 -31.22 29.31 19.63
CA GLY A 58 -31.18 29.88 18.27
C GLY A 58 -30.17 30.99 17.94
N ASP A 59 -29.26 31.38 18.83
CA ASP A 59 -28.29 32.45 18.59
C ASP A 59 -27.16 32.09 17.58
N PRO A 60 -26.70 33.04 16.74
CA PRO A 60 -25.63 32.81 15.76
C PRO A 60 -24.21 32.89 16.36
N LEU A 61 -23.30 32.05 15.88
CA LEU A 61 -21.91 31.98 16.33
C LEU A 61 -21.00 33.02 15.64
N GLN A 62 -20.52 34.01 16.40
CA GLN A 62 -19.26 34.71 16.09
C GLN A 62 -18.08 34.03 16.81
N PHE A 63 -16.92 33.97 16.17
CA PHE A 63 -15.65 33.57 16.76
C PHE A 63 -14.63 34.71 16.65
N CYS A 64 -14.22 35.29 17.78
CA CYS A 64 -13.06 36.18 17.88
C CYS A 64 -11.89 35.47 18.57
N TRP A 65 -10.68 35.75 18.12
CA TRP A 65 -9.44 35.32 18.77
C TRP A 65 -9.07 36.30 19.91
N PRO A 66 -8.48 35.82 21.02
CA PRO A 66 -8.06 36.68 22.12
C PRO A 66 -6.75 37.43 21.81
N ALA A 67 -6.78 38.75 21.99
CA ALA A 67 -5.58 39.59 22.07
C ALA A 67 -5.13 39.79 23.54
N ARG A 68 -3.98 40.45 23.74
CA ARG A 68 -3.38 40.69 25.08
C ARG A 68 -4.17 41.72 25.91
N PRO A 69 -4.03 41.71 27.26
CA PRO A 69 -4.95 42.42 28.16
C PRO A 69 -4.65 43.92 28.30
N ALA A 70 -5.70 44.69 28.60
CA ALA A 70 -5.64 46.08 29.04
C ALA A 70 -6.67 46.34 30.15
N GLN A 71 -6.38 47.34 30.98
CA GLN A 71 -6.96 47.65 32.29
C GLN A 71 -8.48 47.85 32.33
N LEU A 72 -9.06 47.52 33.50
CA LEU A 72 -10.36 48.03 33.95
C LEU A 72 -10.21 49.48 34.44
N SER A 73 -11.20 50.32 34.14
CA SER A 73 -11.42 51.61 34.81
C SER A 73 -12.89 51.70 35.21
N ASP A 74 -13.18 51.63 36.50
CA ASP A 74 -14.54 51.59 37.05
C ASP A 74 -14.88 52.92 37.76
N SER A 75 -16.17 53.27 37.83
CA SER A 75 -16.62 54.62 38.19
C SER A 75 -17.72 54.66 39.24
N GLY A 76 -17.48 55.27 40.41
CA GLY A 76 -18.55 55.62 41.37
C GLY A 76 -18.17 55.57 42.85
N HIS A 77 -17.93 56.74 43.44
CA HIS A 77 -17.77 57.11 44.86
C HIS A 77 -18.27 56.11 45.95
N ARG A 78 -17.45 55.71 46.96
CA ARG A 78 -17.06 56.44 48.23
C ARG A 78 -18.22 56.73 49.22
N PRO A 79 -17.98 56.89 50.56
CA PRO A 79 -16.74 56.74 51.36
C PRO A 79 -16.87 56.04 52.76
N ALA A 80 -15.76 56.05 53.53
CA ALA A 80 -15.65 56.09 55.01
C ALA A 80 -15.87 54.79 55.84
N THR A 81 -15.23 54.53 57.00
CA THR A 81 -14.00 55.04 57.73
C THR A 81 -13.67 54.08 58.90
N GLY A 82 -12.41 53.97 59.39
CA GLY A 82 -12.15 53.36 60.73
C GLY A 82 -10.71 52.92 61.07
N TRP A 83 -10.41 52.88 62.38
CA TRP A 83 -9.14 52.43 63.03
C TRP A 83 -9.49 51.76 64.41
N ARG A 84 -8.60 51.25 65.31
CA ARG A 84 -7.12 51.13 65.41
C ARG A 84 -6.72 50.04 66.46
N LEU A 85 -5.52 49.47 66.32
CA LEU A 85 -4.59 48.89 67.35
C LEU A 85 -5.07 48.02 68.55
N GLU A 86 -4.43 46.84 68.66
CA GLU A 86 -3.82 46.16 69.84
C GLU A 86 -4.59 45.34 70.95
N PRO A 87 -3.92 44.35 71.60
CA PRO A 87 -4.42 43.41 72.65
C PRO A 87 -3.86 43.70 74.08
N PRO A 88 -4.11 42.89 75.16
CA PRO A 88 -3.17 41.79 75.56
C PRO A 88 -3.68 40.64 76.52
N GLY A 89 -2.81 39.63 76.82
CA GLY A 89 -2.81 38.71 78.01
C GLY A 89 -3.37 37.27 77.82
N ALA A 90 -3.15 36.22 78.67
CA ALA A 90 -2.18 35.82 79.73
C ALA A 90 -2.62 34.41 80.32
N ALA A 91 -1.91 33.56 81.10
CA ALA A 91 -0.48 33.17 81.30
C ALA A 91 -0.36 31.90 82.25
N THR A 92 0.85 31.33 82.49
CA THR A 92 1.27 30.36 83.59
C THR A 92 0.75 28.88 83.57
N THR A 93 1.41 27.79 84.04
CA THR A 93 2.73 27.53 84.75
C THR A 93 3.35 26.11 84.50
N LEU A 94 4.45 25.75 85.20
CA LEU A 94 5.47 24.64 85.04
C LEU A 94 5.30 23.40 86.00
N PRO A 95 6.20 22.37 86.12
CA PRO A 95 7.34 21.82 85.30
C PRO A 95 7.53 20.25 85.18
N SER A 96 8.48 19.84 84.32
CA SER A 96 9.44 18.68 84.43
C SER A 96 9.08 17.21 84.08
N GLN A 97 9.69 16.68 83.00
CA GLN A 97 10.74 15.62 82.98
C GLN A 97 11.28 15.39 81.54
N ARG A 98 12.36 14.60 81.36
CA ARG A 98 13.11 14.32 80.10
C ARG A 98 13.72 12.90 80.16
N PRO A 99 14.23 12.30 79.06
CA PRO A 99 14.08 12.61 77.63
C PRO A 99 13.71 11.38 76.74
N ARG A 100 13.35 11.61 75.46
CA ARG A 100 13.63 10.67 74.35
C ARG A 100 13.81 11.43 73.03
N ALA A 101 14.63 10.90 72.12
CA ALA A 101 15.11 11.59 70.93
C ALA A 101 14.21 11.38 69.68
N GLN A 102 14.38 12.25 68.69
CA GLN A 102 13.62 12.28 67.43
C GLN A 102 14.15 11.29 66.38
N LEU A 103 13.26 10.81 65.51
CA LEU A 103 13.59 10.27 64.17
C LEU A 103 12.53 10.75 63.15
N PRO A 104 12.92 11.04 61.89
CA PRO A 104 12.04 11.50 60.81
C PRO A 104 11.22 10.36 60.15
N PRO A 105 10.20 10.67 59.31
CA PRO A 105 9.12 9.73 58.96
C PRO A 105 9.43 8.73 57.83
N ILE A 106 8.50 7.78 57.66
CA ILE A 106 8.56 6.66 56.71
C ILE A 106 7.43 6.78 55.68
N GLU A 107 7.76 6.66 54.39
CA GLU A 107 6.81 6.25 53.35
C GLU A 107 7.20 4.89 52.76
N ARG A 108 6.19 4.05 52.50
CA ARG A 108 6.28 2.67 51.98
C ARG A 108 4.87 2.21 51.53
N PRO A 109 4.72 1.11 50.75
CA PRO A 109 5.73 0.38 49.98
C PRO A 109 5.35 0.11 48.50
N ALA A 110 6.35 -0.26 47.68
CA ALA A 110 6.15 -1.10 46.50
C ALA A 110 6.48 -2.57 46.84
N VAL A 111 5.87 -3.54 46.14
CA VAL A 111 5.95 -4.97 46.50
C VAL A 111 6.74 -5.81 45.49
N VAL A 112 7.95 -6.18 45.92
CA VAL A 112 8.63 -7.49 45.73
C VAL A 112 8.69 -8.13 44.32
N ARG A 113 9.92 -8.18 43.80
CA ARG A 113 10.56 -9.45 43.38
C ARG A 113 11.72 -9.73 44.35
N SER A 114 12.03 -10.99 44.62
CA SER A 114 13.05 -11.39 45.60
C SER A 114 14.00 -12.46 45.09
N SER A 115 15.30 -12.18 45.14
CA SER A 115 16.39 -13.15 44.97
C SER A 115 17.64 -12.65 45.72
N SER A 116 18.26 -13.52 46.51
CA SER A 116 19.49 -13.31 47.30
C SER A 116 20.19 -14.69 47.45
N GLN A 117 21.47 -14.85 47.76
CA GLN A 117 22.47 -14.06 48.50
C GLN A 117 23.86 -14.16 47.78
N THR A 118 24.52 -13.06 47.41
CA THR A 118 25.65 -12.37 48.11
C THR A 118 26.93 -13.16 48.41
N LEU A 119 28.06 -12.72 47.84
CA LEU A 119 29.32 -12.41 48.56
C LEU A 119 30.27 -11.53 47.71
N THR A 120 31.20 -10.82 48.36
CA THR A 120 32.17 -9.83 47.79
C THR A 120 33.61 -10.41 47.75
N SER A 121 34.67 -9.83 47.15
CA SER A 121 35.01 -8.45 46.70
C SER A 121 36.13 -8.40 45.61
N LEU A 122 36.23 -7.23 44.93
CA LEU A 122 37.31 -6.58 44.12
C LEU A 122 38.80 -7.01 44.30
N PRO A 123 39.78 -6.65 43.39
CA PRO A 123 39.73 -5.95 42.08
C PRO A 123 40.58 -6.58 40.91
N CYS A 124 40.70 -5.89 39.76
CA CYS A 124 41.58 -6.15 38.58
C CYS A 124 42.92 -5.35 38.62
N PRO A 125 43.89 -5.36 37.65
CA PRO A 125 43.91 -5.85 36.25
C PRO A 125 45.15 -6.77 35.88
N PRO A 126 45.88 -6.66 34.72
CA PRO A 126 45.61 -7.42 33.47
C PRO A 126 46.78 -8.23 32.83
N HIS A 127 46.47 -8.92 31.72
CA HIS A 127 47.34 -9.42 30.61
C HIS A 127 48.42 -10.52 30.85
N ARG A 128 48.23 -11.69 30.20
CA ARG A 128 49.09 -12.22 29.09
C ARG A 128 48.42 -13.43 28.39
N PRO A 129 48.79 -13.79 27.13
CA PRO A 129 48.09 -14.80 26.32
C PRO A 129 48.65 -16.23 26.46
N ARG A 130 47.93 -17.22 25.90
CA ARG A 130 48.42 -18.59 25.63
C ARG A 130 48.03 -19.07 24.21
N PRO A 131 48.81 -19.97 23.58
CA PRO A 131 48.58 -20.42 22.20
C PRO A 131 47.68 -21.66 22.08
N SER A 132 47.43 -22.06 20.83
CA SER A 132 46.73 -23.29 20.41
C SER A 132 47.49 -24.59 20.71
N PRO A 133 46.79 -25.74 20.65
CA PRO A 133 47.38 -26.91 20.00
C PRO A 133 46.43 -27.65 19.03
N SER A 134 47.01 -28.26 18.00
CA SER A 134 46.46 -29.37 17.20
C SER A 134 46.85 -30.72 17.90
N SER A 135 46.50 -31.94 17.48
CA SER A 135 45.94 -32.53 16.22
C SER A 135 45.52 -34.00 16.49
N LEU A 136 45.09 -34.74 15.43
CA LEU A 136 44.85 -36.21 15.36
C LEU A 136 43.48 -36.67 15.92
N VAL A 137 42.84 -37.75 15.44
CA VAL A 137 43.31 -38.98 14.75
C VAL A 137 42.54 -39.28 13.43
N LEU A 138 43.15 -40.05 12.53
CA LEU A 138 42.64 -40.58 11.24
C LEU A 138 42.47 -42.12 11.34
N PRO A 139 41.62 -42.81 10.53
CA PRO A 139 42.14 -43.32 9.23
C PRO A 139 41.13 -43.61 8.07
N THR A 140 41.55 -43.27 6.83
CA THR A 140 41.53 -44.07 5.55
C THR A 140 40.25 -44.77 5.03
N HIS A 141 39.94 -44.89 3.72
CA HIS A 141 40.41 -44.37 2.40
C HIS A 141 39.23 -44.57 1.39
N THR A 142 39.23 -44.56 0.03
CA THR A 142 40.20 -44.68 -1.10
C THR A 142 39.54 -44.07 -2.38
N ALA A 143 40.17 -43.60 -3.47
CA ALA A 143 41.37 -42.78 -3.72
C ALA A 143 42.03 -43.10 -5.12
N LEU A 144 41.48 -42.56 -6.22
CA LEU A 144 42.10 -42.52 -7.57
C LEU A 144 41.80 -41.12 -8.19
N PHE A 145 42.70 -40.19 -8.52
CA PHE A 145 44.02 -40.16 -9.20
C PHE A 145 43.96 -40.41 -10.72
N LEU A 146 44.70 -39.72 -11.61
CA LEU A 146 45.49 -38.45 -11.70
C LEU A 146 45.92 -38.32 -13.21
N PRO A 147 46.84 -37.41 -13.67
CA PRO A 147 47.29 -36.08 -13.22
C PRO A 147 46.74 -35.01 -14.20
N ALA A 148 47.33 -33.89 -14.65
CA ALA A 148 48.61 -33.13 -14.49
C ALA A 148 48.33 -31.63 -14.83
N SER A 149 49.25 -30.64 -14.87
CA SER A 149 50.70 -30.55 -14.65
C SER A 149 51.05 -29.20 -13.96
N SER A 150 52.14 -28.49 -14.28
CA SER A 150 52.50 -27.20 -13.66
C SER A 150 53.51 -26.33 -14.43
N ARG A 151 53.52 -25.00 -14.18
CA ARG A 151 54.73 -24.17 -14.01
C ARG A 151 54.44 -22.78 -13.43
N SER A 152 55.49 -22.13 -12.91
CA SER A 152 55.49 -20.95 -12.04
C SER A 152 55.70 -19.60 -12.73
N GLY A 153 55.22 -18.50 -12.13
CA GLY A 153 55.54 -17.11 -12.45
C GLY A 153 54.89 -16.14 -11.43
N SER A 154 55.48 -14.96 -11.16
CA SER A 154 55.08 -14.15 -9.99
C SER A 154 55.35 -12.63 -10.09
N ILE A 155 54.67 -11.88 -9.20
CA ILE A 155 55.03 -10.55 -8.63
C ILE A 155 54.58 -9.21 -9.30
N SER A 156 54.00 -8.37 -8.43
CA SER A 156 53.83 -6.90 -8.37
C SER A 156 53.15 -6.04 -9.46
N LEU A 157 52.07 -5.40 -9.00
CA LEU A 157 51.64 -4.00 -9.23
C LEU A 157 52.75 -2.96 -9.51
N LEU A 158 52.44 -1.96 -10.34
CA LEU A 158 52.80 -0.54 -10.13
C LEU A 158 51.89 0.39 -10.98
N SER A 159 51.88 1.69 -10.70
CA SER A 159 51.00 2.70 -11.32
C SER A 159 51.78 3.81 -12.05
N ALA A 160 51.12 4.48 -13.02
CA ALA A 160 51.56 5.72 -13.66
C ALA A 160 50.35 6.51 -14.20
N ALA A 161 50.53 7.79 -14.54
CA ALA A 161 49.47 8.74 -14.88
C ALA A 161 49.51 9.25 -16.35
N ALA A 162 48.83 10.37 -16.61
CA ALA A 162 48.65 11.09 -17.89
C ALA A 162 49.99 11.47 -18.61
N ASP A 163 50.04 11.97 -19.85
CA ASP A 163 49.06 12.82 -20.57
C ASP A 163 49.08 12.62 -22.14
N PRO A 164 48.86 13.59 -23.07
CA PRO A 164 47.75 13.45 -24.04
C PRO A 164 48.16 13.41 -25.54
N LYS A 165 47.13 13.43 -26.40
CA LYS A 165 47.06 13.66 -27.87
C LYS A 165 46.82 12.42 -28.75
N ARG A 166 45.54 12.15 -29.02
CA ARG A 166 45.05 12.05 -30.42
C ARG A 166 43.55 12.31 -30.49
N GLN A 167 43.13 13.12 -31.47
CA GLN A 167 41.73 13.46 -31.71
C GLN A 167 41.04 12.32 -32.47
N SER A 168 39.82 11.97 -32.08
CA SER A 168 38.92 11.15 -32.89
C SER A 168 38.08 12.03 -33.82
N GLN A 169 38.11 11.75 -35.12
CA GLN A 169 37.16 12.33 -36.07
C GLN A 169 35.83 11.57 -35.95
N ALA A 170 34.76 12.27 -35.60
CA ALA A 170 33.40 11.73 -35.64
C ALA A 170 32.74 12.14 -36.95
N SER A 171 32.53 11.18 -37.85
CA SER A 171 31.89 11.43 -39.15
C SER A 171 30.39 11.72 -38.98
N ILE A 172 29.92 12.80 -39.61
CA ILE A 172 28.50 13.15 -39.65
C ILE A 172 27.75 12.12 -40.51
N VAL A 173 26.62 11.63 -40.01
CA VAL A 173 25.66 10.82 -40.78
C VAL A 173 24.37 11.61 -40.92
N GLU A 174 24.11 12.13 -42.12
CA GLU A 174 22.88 12.86 -42.42
C GLU A 174 21.69 11.89 -42.58
N LEU A 175 20.53 12.25 -42.01
CA LEU A 175 19.26 11.56 -42.22
C LEU A 175 18.41 12.35 -43.23
N PRO A 176 18.02 11.76 -44.38
CA PRO A 176 17.31 12.50 -45.42
C PRO A 176 15.84 12.75 -45.07
N ASN A 177 15.45 14.02 -45.00
CA ASN A 177 14.06 14.46 -44.82
C ASN A 177 13.17 14.05 -46.02
N LYS A 178 12.16 13.20 -45.78
CA LYS A 178 10.98 13.04 -46.65
C LYS A 178 9.70 12.75 -45.86
N LEU A 179 8.97 13.80 -45.48
CA LEU A 179 7.52 13.70 -45.24
C LEU A 179 6.77 14.12 -46.50
N SER A 180 5.97 13.23 -47.08
CA SER A 180 5.06 13.54 -48.18
C SER A 180 3.63 13.70 -47.67
N LEU A 181 3.13 14.94 -47.67
CA LEU A 181 1.74 15.26 -47.34
C LEU A 181 0.79 14.71 -48.41
N ALA A 182 -0.09 13.78 -48.03
CA ALA A 182 -1.14 13.27 -48.90
C ALA A 182 -2.28 14.30 -49.01
N ARG A 183 -2.67 14.65 -50.24
CA ARG A 183 -3.81 15.55 -50.52
C ARG A 183 -5.13 14.85 -50.23
N THR A 184 -5.99 15.47 -49.43
CA THR A 184 -7.43 15.21 -49.44
C THR A 184 -8.08 15.89 -50.66
N GLN A 185 -9.05 15.21 -51.27
CA GLN A 185 -9.97 15.73 -52.29
C GLN A 185 -11.41 15.55 -51.78
N PRO A 186 -12.37 16.39 -52.19
CA PRO A 186 -13.67 16.50 -51.52
C PRO A 186 -14.71 15.47 -52.00
N PHE A 187 -15.70 15.21 -51.15
CA PHE A 187 -16.93 14.53 -51.55
C PHE A 187 -17.86 15.48 -52.33
N PRO A 188 -18.43 15.07 -53.48
CA PRO A 188 -19.53 15.77 -54.12
C PRO A 188 -20.87 15.39 -53.46
N SER A 189 -21.75 16.37 -53.28
CA SER A 189 -23.13 16.18 -52.83
C SER A 189 -24.10 16.24 -54.01
N SER A 190 -25.04 15.29 -54.08
CA SER A 190 -26.25 15.38 -54.91
C SER A 190 -27.36 14.51 -54.30
N VAL A 191 -28.62 14.84 -54.58
CA VAL A 191 -29.82 14.26 -53.94
C VAL A 191 -30.82 13.87 -55.02
N THR A 192 -31.28 12.61 -55.02
CA THR A 192 -32.63 12.26 -55.48
C THR A 192 -33.13 10.92 -54.92
N SER A 193 -34.42 10.89 -54.65
CA SER A 193 -35.33 9.78 -54.31
C SER A 193 -35.03 8.37 -54.89
N ALA A 194 -35.29 7.31 -54.09
CA ALA A 194 -36.51 6.49 -54.24
C ALA A 194 -36.58 5.26 -53.27
N SER A 195 -37.82 4.87 -52.91
CA SER A 195 -38.28 3.54 -52.45
C SER A 195 -37.67 2.85 -51.20
N GLU A 196 -38.56 2.25 -50.40
CA GLU A 196 -38.24 1.43 -49.22
C GLU A 196 -38.17 -0.09 -49.55
N THR A 197 -38.14 -0.94 -48.51
CA THR A 197 -38.65 -2.33 -48.51
C THR A 197 -37.89 -3.48 -49.23
N SER A 198 -36.56 -3.50 -49.24
CA SER A 198 -35.85 -4.79 -49.09
C SER A 198 -34.41 -4.68 -48.56
N ASN A 199 -34.13 -5.22 -47.35
CA ASN A 199 -32.81 -5.79 -46.97
C ASN A 199 -32.68 -6.41 -45.56
N ARG A 200 -33.76 -6.58 -44.77
CA ARG A 200 -33.67 -7.16 -43.40
C ARG A 200 -33.27 -8.65 -43.36
N SER A 201 -33.19 -9.36 -44.49
CA SER A 201 -32.88 -10.78 -44.57
C SER A 201 -31.41 -11.13 -44.87
N ARG A 202 -30.56 -10.17 -45.29
CA ARG A 202 -29.15 -10.46 -45.64
C ARG A 202 -28.13 -10.26 -44.52
N LEU A 203 -28.42 -9.43 -43.52
CA LEU A 203 -27.51 -9.16 -42.39
C LEU A 203 -27.40 -10.32 -41.37
N ALA A 204 -28.34 -11.27 -41.36
CA ALA A 204 -28.29 -12.43 -40.46
C ALA A 204 -27.36 -13.55 -40.97
N ALA A 205 -27.10 -13.63 -42.28
CA ALA A 205 -26.40 -14.76 -42.91
C ALA A 205 -24.86 -14.65 -42.90
N MET A 206 -24.29 -13.46 -42.66
CA MET A 206 -22.84 -13.23 -42.73
C MET A 206 -22.12 -13.35 -41.37
N ALA A 207 -22.85 -13.67 -40.28
CA ALA A 207 -22.31 -13.75 -38.92
C ALA A 207 -21.88 -15.16 -38.47
N GLN A 208 -21.94 -16.18 -39.34
CA GLN A 208 -21.63 -17.58 -39.01
C GLN A 208 -20.55 -18.23 -39.89
N ALA A 209 -19.84 -17.46 -40.73
CA ALA A 209 -18.86 -17.98 -41.70
C ALA A 209 -17.47 -17.35 -41.54
N SER A 210 -16.84 -17.47 -40.37
CA SER A 210 -15.47 -17.00 -40.14
C SER A 210 -14.68 -17.89 -39.16
N SER A 211 -14.71 -19.20 -39.37
CA SER A 211 -13.95 -20.18 -38.58
C SER A 211 -13.43 -21.35 -39.43
N ASN A 212 -12.51 -21.06 -40.36
CA ASN A 212 -11.44 -21.97 -40.83
C ASN A 212 -10.67 -21.33 -42.00
N SER A 213 -9.55 -20.65 -41.70
CA SER A 213 -8.53 -20.28 -42.69
C SER A 213 -7.23 -19.95 -41.95
N ALA A 214 -6.33 -20.91 -41.84
CA ALA A 214 -4.98 -20.68 -41.36
C ALA A 214 -4.06 -20.47 -42.58
N ASP A 215 -3.68 -19.23 -42.85
CA ASP A 215 -2.44 -18.96 -43.57
C ASP A 215 -1.86 -17.56 -43.23
N GLY A 216 -0.58 -17.35 -43.58
CA GLY A 216 0.26 -16.34 -42.94
C GLY A 216 0.04 -14.89 -43.38
N ALA A 217 -0.36 -14.03 -42.44
CA ALA A 217 -0.14 -12.58 -42.51
C ALA A 217 0.49 -12.07 -41.19
N LYS A 218 1.59 -11.31 -41.27
CA LYS A 218 2.25 -10.69 -40.11
C LYS A 218 1.48 -9.45 -39.65
N GLY A 219 0.32 -9.66 -39.03
CA GLY A 219 -0.41 -8.60 -38.33
C GLY A 219 0.40 -8.01 -37.18
N GLN A 220 0.18 -6.73 -36.87
CA GLN A 220 0.74 -6.11 -35.66
C GLN A 220 0.10 -6.76 -34.43
N LEU A 221 0.91 -7.46 -33.62
CA LEU A 221 0.46 -8.10 -32.38
C LEU A 221 -0.08 -7.02 -31.42
N SER A 222 -1.39 -7.01 -31.20
CA SER A 222 -2.01 -6.16 -30.20
C SER A 222 -1.77 -6.75 -28.80
N ALA A 223 -1.80 -5.89 -27.77
CA ALA A 223 -1.67 -6.35 -26.38
C ALA A 223 -2.80 -7.31 -25.95
N ASN A 224 -3.93 -7.34 -26.65
CA ASN A 224 -5.03 -8.28 -26.38
C ASN A 224 -4.76 -9.69 -26.93
N ASP A 225 -3.84 -9.86 -27.89
CA ASP A 225 -3.72 -11.09 -28.69
C ASP A 225 -3.10 -12.24 -27.89
N LYS A 226 -2.47 -11.92 -26.74
CA LYS A 226 -1.92 -12.88 -25.77
C LYS A 226 -2.86 -13.15 -24.59
N ILE A 227 -4.05 -12.54 -24.57
CA ILE A 227 -5.03 -12.70 -23.48
C ILE A 227 -5.97 -13.85 -23.81
N GLN A 228 -5.85 -14.97 -23.10
CA GLN A 228 -6.78 -16.08 -23.23
C GLN A 228 -8.12 -15.71 -22.59
N ARG A 229 -9.20 -15.84 -23.37
CA ARG A 229 -10.57 -15.52 -22.95
C ARG A 229 -11.39 -16.80 -22.80
N PHE A 230 -12.09 -16.92 -21.68
CA PHE A 230 -13.00 -18.03 -21.40
C PHE A 230 -14.44 -17.51 -21.39
N ALA A 231 -15.24 -17.92 -22.37
CA ALA A 231 -16.67 -17.61 -22.38
C ALA A 231 -17.39 -18.40 -21.27
N ALA A 232 -18.47 -17.82 -20.72
CA ALA A 232 -19.40 -18.59 -19.89
C ALA A 232 -20.10 -19.65 -20.76
N PRO A 233 -20.27 -20.90 -20.29
CA PRO A 233 -21.08 -21.91 -20.96
C PRO A 233 -22.50 -21.41 -21.26
N SER A 234 -23.00 -21.67 -22.47
CA SER A 234 -24.34 -21.24 -22.92
C SER A 234 -25.48 -22.09 -22.34
N ARG A 235 -25.18 -23.04 -21.45
CA ARG A 235 -26.13 -23.94 -20.77
C ARG A 235 -25.64 -24.22 -19.35
N PRO A 236 -26.54 -24.37 -18.36
CA PRO A 236 -26.18 -24.87 -17.03
C PRO A 236 -25.48 -26.23 -17.10
N LEU A 237 -24.66 -26.54 -16.09
CA LEU A 237 -24.05 -27.85 -15.94
C LEU A 237 -25.12 -28.92 -15.66
N SER A 238 -24.94 -30.12 -16.21
CA SER A 238 -25.72 -31.29 -15.82
C SER A 238 -25.57 -31.54 -14.31
N PRO A 239 -26.65 -31.94 -13.60
CA PRO A 239 -26.57 -32.18 -12.16
C PRO A 239 -25.53 -33.24 -11.81
N LEU A 240 -24.75 -32.99 -10.76
CA LEU A 240 -23.77 -33.92 -10.23
C LEU A 240 -24.46 -35.19 -9.67
N PRO A 241 -23.79 -36.36 -9.70
CA PRO A 241 -24.18 -37.50 -8.86
C PRO A 241 -24.26 -37.06 -7.39
N ALA A 242 -25.26 -37.56 -6.64
CA ALA A 242 -25.55 -37.06 -5.29
C ALA A 242 -24.41 -37.19 -4.25
N HIS A 243 -23.37 -37.98 -4.54
CA HIS A 243 -22.16 -38.08 -3.72
C HIS A 243 -21.06 -37.06 -4.08
N ALA A 244 -21.07 -36.54 -5.31
CA ALA A 244 -20.01 -35.68 -5.82
C ALA A 244 -20.29 -34.21 -5.52
N LEU A 245 -19.36 -33.54 -4.83
CA LEU A 245 -19.41 -32.08 -4.65
C LEU A 245 -18.72 -31.34 -5.80
N PHE A 246 -17.69 -31.95 -6.41
CA PHE A 246 -16.83 -31.30 -7.40
C PHE A 246 -16.44 -32.25 -8.55
N ASN A 247 -16.18 -31.68 -9.73
CA ASN A 247 -15.62 -32.37 -10.91
C ASN A 247 -14.70 -31.44 -11.74
N ASP A 248 -14.25 -31.91 -12.91
CA ASP A 248 -13.41 -31.20 -13.89
C ASP A 248 -14.05 -29.93 -14.49
N LYS A 249 -15.35 -29.75 -14.30
CA LYS A 249 -16.18 -28.66 -14.85
C LYS A 249 -16.77 -27.74 -13.78
N THR A 250 -16.63 -28.06 -12.49
CA THR A 250 -17.08 -27.21 -11.37
C THR A 250 -16.56 -25.78 -11.53
N ARG A 251 -17.42 -24.81 -11.25
CA ARG A 251 -17.13 -23.38 -11.44
C ARG A 251 -17.53 -22.60 -10.20
N CYS A 252 -16.67 -21.69 -9.77
CA CYS A 252 -16.85 -20.96 -8.53
C CYS A 252 -16.73 -19.45 -8.65
N PHE A 253 -17.43 -18.75 -7.76
CA PHE A 253 -17.04 -17.39 -7.37
C PHE A 253 -16.05 -17.43 -6.20
N VAL A 254 -15.14 -16.46 -6.16
CA VAL A 254 -14.36 -16.16 -4.95
C VAL A 254 -14.90 -14.87 -4.34
N TYR A 255 -15.47 -14.95 -3.14
CA TYR A 255 -16.00 -13.79 -2.42
C TYR A 255 -14.89 -13.21 -1.53
N GLY A 256 -14.49 -11.97 -1.81
CA GLY A 256 -13.29 -11.31 -1.28
C GLY A 256 -12.17 -11.21 -2.32
N LEU A 257 -11.48 -10.07 -2.36
CA LEU A 257 -10.39 -9.82 -3.31
C LEU A 257 -9.11 -10.56 -2.90
N GLN A 258 -9.00 -11.83 -3.29
CA GLN A 258 -7.90 -12.74 -2.90
C GLN A 258 -7.08 -13.20 -4.11
N PRO A 259 -6.27 -12.31 -4.73
CA PRO A 259 -5.58 -12.62 -5.99
C PRO A 259 -4.63 -13.82 -5.90
N ARG A 260 -3.90 -14.00 -4.79
CA ARG A 260 -3.02 -15.17 -4.59
C ARG A 260 -3.79 -16.50 -4.51
N ALA A 261 -4.95 -16.52 -3.86
CA ALA A 261 -5.80 -17.71 -3.79
C ALA A 261 -6.41 -18.04 -5.17
N VAL A 262 -6.88 -17.01 -5.88
CA VAL A 262 -7.43 -17.16 -7.24
C VAL A 262 -6.36 -17.64 -8.21
N GLN A 263 -5.15 -17.06 -8.18
CA GLN A 263 -4.04 -17.51 -9.02
C GLN A 263 -3.68 -18.96 -8.72
N GLY A 264 -3.48 -19.32 -7.45
CA GLY A 264 -3.16 -20.69 -7.05
C GLY A 264 -4.23 -21.71 -7.43
N MET A 265 -5.52 -21.32 -7.53
CA MET A 265 -6.59 -22.15 -8.10
C MET A 265 -6.43 -22.31 -9.61
N LEU A 266 -6.20 -21.23 -10.36
CA LEU A 266 -5.95 -21.27 -11.80
C LEU A 266 -4.70 -22.10 -12.18
N ASP A 267 -3.62 -22.01 -11.39
CA ASP A 267 -2.41 -22.82 -11.59
C ASP A 267 -2.70 -24.31 -11.36
N PHE A 268 -3.51 -24.61 -10.34
CA PHE A 268 -3.98 -25.97 -10.08
C PHE A 268 -4.86 -26.50 -11.21
N ASP A 269 -5.78 -25.68 -11.73
CA ASP A 269 -6.64 -26.04 -12.85
C ASP A 269 -5.80 -26.33 -14.12
N PHE A 270 -4.76 -25.53 -14.37
CA PHE A 270 -3.84 -25.68 -15.49
C PHE A 270 -3.00 -26.97 -15.38
N ILE A 271 -2.40 -27.26 -14.20
CA ILE A 271 -1.61 -28.48 -14.01
C ILE A 271 -2.47 -29.76 -14.04
N CYS A 272 -3.75 -29.65 -13.62
CA CYS A 272 -4.78 -30.68 -13.80
C CYS A 272 -5.30 -30.81 -15.25
N LYS A 273 -4.79 -30.00 -16.19
CA LYS A 273 -5.16 -30.00 -17.62
C LYS A 273 -6.65 -29.71 -17.88
N ARG A 274 -7.30 -28.91 -17.01
CA ARG A 274 -8.67 -28.46 -17.22
C ARG A 274 -8.79 -27.61 -18.48
N LYS A 275 -9.97 -27.64 -19.11
CA LYS A 275 -10.28 -26.82 -20.31
C LYS A 275 -10.68 -25.38 -19.97
N THR A 276 -11.11 -25.13 -18.72
CA THR A 276 -11.51 -23.82 -18.22
C THR A 276 -11.06 -23.63 -16.78
N PRO A 277 -10.73 -22.39 -16.37
CA PRO A 277 -10.56 -22.02 -14.96
C PRO A 277 -11.77 -22.42 -14.13
N SER A 278 -11.53 -22.84 -12.89
CA SER A 278 -12.57 -23.02 -11.88
C SER A 278 -13.15 -21.68 -11.45
N VAL A 279 -12.32 -20.65 -11.23
CA VAL A 279 -12.81 -19.30 -10.89
C VAL A 279 -13.45 -18.64 -12.11
N ALA A 280 -14.75 -18.37 -12.01
CA ALA A 280 -15.52 -17.65 -13.02
C ALA A 280 -15.45 -16.12 -12.86
N GLY A 281 -15.33 -15.65 -11.61
CA GLY A 281 -15.23 -14.24 -11.25
C GLY A 281 -15.02 -14.04 -9.76
N ILE A 282 -14.70 -12.81 -9.37
CA ILE A 282 -14.47 -12.39 -7.98
C ILE A 282 -15.64 -11.51 -7.54
N ILE A 283 -16.20 -11.75 -6.35
CA ILE A 283 -17.20 -10.87 -5.74
C ILE A 283 -16.49 -10.02 -4.67
N TYR A 284 -16.45 -8.71 -4.86
CA TYR A 284 -15.82 -7.77 -3.94
C TYR A 284 -16.70 -6.53 -3.80
N THR A 285 -17.42 -6.44 -2.68
CA THR A 285 -18.48 -5.45 -2.45
C THR A 285 -17.98 -4.02 -2.20
N PHE A 286 -16.66 -3.83 -2.08
CA PHE A 286 -16.00 -2.54 -1.90
C PHE A 286 -15.38 -2.06 -3.22
N GLY A 287 -15.68 -0.83 -3.63
CA GLY A 287 -15.21 -0.29 -4.92
C GLY A 287 -16.14 -0.62 -6.10
N GLY A 288 -15.71 -0.26 -7.32
CA GLY A 288 -16.50 -0.43 -8.54
C GLY A 288 -16.34 -1.81 -9.20
N GLN A 289 -17.01 -2.01 -10.34
CA GLN A 289 -16.74 -3.16 -11.21
C GLN A 289 -15.46 -2.92 -12.01
N PHE A 290 -14.54 -3.90 -11.98
CA PHE A 290 -13.30 -3.89 -12.75
C PHE A 290 -12.94 -5.31 -13.19
N VAL A 291 -11.77 -5.48 -13.81
CA VAL A 291 -11.26 -6.77 -14.28
C VAL A 291 -9.92 -7.04 -13.61
N SER A 292 -9.76 -8.22 -13.03
CA SER A 292 -8.52 -8.67 -12.40
C SER A 292 -7.72 -9.54 -13.38
N LYS A 293 -6.42 -9.26 -13.51
CA LYS A 293 -5.53 -9.97 -14.43
C LYS A 293 -4.82 -11.11 -13.69
N MET A 294 -4.91 -12.30 -14.23
CA MET A 294 -4.31 -13.53 -13.71
C MET A 294 -3.52 -14.23 -14.83
N TYR A 295 -2.75 -15.27 -14.50
CA TYR A 295 -2.13 -16.17 -15.48
C TYR A 295 -2.94 -17.45 -15.67
N TRP A 296 -2.83 -18.01 -16.88
CA TRP A 296 -3.27 -19.36 -17.22
C TRP A 296 -2.08 -20.10 -17.86
N GLY A 297 -1.27 -20.74 -17.01
CA GLY A 297 0.03 -21.27 -17.42
C GLY A 297 1.00 -20.15 -17.81
N THR A 298 1.20 -19.93 -19.10
CA THR A 298 2.07 -18.86 -19.65
C THR A 298 1.30 -17.73 -20.33
N SER A 299 -0.02 -17.83 -20.49
CA SER A 299 -0.88 -16.78 -21.04
C SER A 299 -1.49 -15.92 -19.93
N GLU A 300 -1.89 -14.70 -20.26
CA GLU A 300 -2.66 -13.86 -19.33
C GLU A 300 -4.15 -14.09 -19.53
N THR A 301 -4.94 -14.03 -18.46
CA THR A 301 -6.40 -14.17 -18.47
C THR A 301 -7.04 -13.07 -17.62
N LEU A 302 -8.31 -12.79 -17.90
CA LEU A 302 -9.06 -11.67 -17.35
C LEU A 302 -10.32 -12.15 -16.63
N LEU A 303 -10.35 -12.01 -15.30
CA LEU A 303 -11.49 -12.39 -14.47
C LEU A 303 -12.31 -11.14 -14.08
N PRO A 304 -13.64 -11.16 -14.25
CA PRO A 304 -14.49 -10.04 -13.85
C PRO A 304 -14.58 -9.92 -12.32
N VAL A 305 -14.61 -8.68 -11.82
CA VAL A 305 -14.82 -8.35 -10.41
C VAL A 305 -16.17 -7.65 -10.24
N TYR A 306 -17.02 -8.23 -9.40
CA TYR A 306 -18.41 -7.83 -9.20
C TYR A 306 -18.66 -7.24 -7.80
N GLN A 307 -19.32 -6.10 -7.76
CA GLN A 307 -19.69 -5.43 -6.50
C GLN A 307 -20.93 -6.04 -5.79
N ALA A 308 -21.72 -6.86 -6.48
CA ALA A 308 -22.97 -7.43 -5.96
C ALA A 308 -23.15 -8.88 -6.43
N VAL A 309 -23.67 -9.75 -5.55
CA VAL A 309 -23.84 -11.19 -5.80
C VAL A 309 -24.71 -11.44 -7.03
N ASP A 310 -25.91 -10.85 -7.09
CA ASP A 310 -26.88 -11.08 -8.17
C ASP A 310 -26.31 -10.79 -9.56
N LYS A 311 -25.44 -9.76 -9.67
CA LYS A 311 -24.78 -9.37 -10.93
C LYS A 311 -23.67 -10.33 -11.36
N ALA A 312 -23.10 -11.08 -10.42
CA ALA A 312 -22.17 -12.16 -10.71
C ALA A 312 -22.96 -13.41 -11.13
N VAL A 313 -23.92 -13.83 -10.30
CA VAL A 313 -24.84 -14.96 -10.50
C VAL A 313 -25.49 -14.90 -11.89
N ALA A 314 -26.18 -13.80 -12.21
CA ALA A 314 -26.88 -13.63 -13.49
C ALA A 314 -25.97 -13.60 -14.74
N LYS A 315 -24.66 -13.46 -14.57
CA LYS A 315 -23.67 -13.51 -15.67
C LYS A 315 -22.95 -14.86 -15.78
N HIS A 316 -22.99 -15.69 -14.75
CA HIS A 316 -22.35 -17.00 -14.71
C HIS A 316 -23.32 -18.06 -14.15
N PRO A 317 -24.34 -18.46 -14.93
CA PRO A 317 -25.26 -19.55 -14.56
C PRO A 317 -24.59 -20.94 -14.55
N ASP A 318 -23.31 -21.01 -14.93
CA ASP A 318 -22.43 -22.17 -14.79
C ASP A 318 -21.87 -22.35 -13.37
N VAL A 319 -21.97 -21.35 -12.49
CA VAL A 319 -21.34 -21.37 -11.16
C VAL A 319 -22.21 -22.01 -10.10
N ASP A 320 -21.73 -23.13 -9.56
CA ASP A 320 -22.34 -23.94 -8.50
C ASP A 320 -21.65 -23.80 -7.12
N VAL A 321 -20.44 -23.24 -7.08
CA VAL A 321 -19.60 -23.14 -5.86
C VAL A 321 -19.27 -21.70 -5.49
N VAL A 322 -19.11 -21.40 -4.19
CA VAL A 322 -18.53 -20.13 -3.72
C VAL A 322 -17.47 -20.37 -2.65
N VAL A 323 -16.29 -19.79 -2.84
CA VAL A 323 -15.23 -19.75 -1.82
C VAL A 323 -15.32 -18.41 -1.09
N ASN A 324 -15.79 -18.43 0.15
CA ASN A 324 -16.10 -17.23 0.93
C ASN A 324 -14.94 -16.85 1.88
N PHE A 325 -14.16 -15.84 1.49
CA PHE A 325 -13.11 -15.20 2.28
C PHE A 325 -13.60 -13.92 2.99
N ALA A 326 -14.91 -13.71 3.16
CA ALA A 326 -15.44 -12.65 4.02
C ALA A 326 -14.92 -12.83 5.47
N SER A 327 -14.57 -11.74 6.15
CA SER A 327 -14.16 -11.79 7.57
C SER A 327 -15.26 -12.39 8.46
N SER A 328 -14.90 -12.96 9.62
CA SER A 328 -15.86 -13.53 10.59
C SER A 328 -16.99 -12.58 11.02
N ARG A 329 -16.76 -11.25 10.94
CA ARG A 329 -17.77 -10.21 11.18
C ARG A 329 -18.83 -10.09 10.07
N SER A 330 -18.48 -10.46 8.83
CA SER A 330 -19.26 -10.27 7.59
C SER A 330 -19.66 -11.59 6.92
N VAL A 331 -19.12 -12.72 7.40
CA VAL A 331 -19.33 -14.05 6.81
C VAL A 331 -20.77 -14.54 6.95
N TYR A 332 -21.46 -14.17 8.04
CA TYR A 332 -22.85 -14.54 8.26
C TYR A 332 -23.78 -13.90 7.22
N SER A 333 -23.71 -12.57 7.02
CA SER A 333 -24.57 -11.87 6.07
C SER A 333 -24.29 -12.30 4.62
N SER A 334 -23.01 -12.35 4.24
CA SER A 334 -22.62 -12.81 2.88
C SER A 334 -23.03 -14.26 2.62
N THR A 335 -22.90 -15.17 3.58
CA THR A 335 -23.33 -16.57 3.37
C THR A 335 -24.86 -16.68 3.26
N MET A 336 -25.63 -15.86 3.99
CA MET A 336 -27.10 -15.84 3.85
C MET A 336 -27.53 -15.30 2.47
N GLU A 337 -26.94 -14.20 2.00
CA GLU A 337 -27.12 -13.61 0.66
C GLU A 337 -26.76 -14.62 -0.46
N LEU A 338 -25.61 -15.28 -0.35
CA LEU A 338 -25.19 -16.31 -1.29
C LEU A 338 -26.16 -17.50 -1.33
N MET A 339 -26.73 -17.90 -0.18
CA MET A 339 -27.75 -18.94 -0.10
C MET A 339 -29.13 -18.52 -0.63
N GLU A 340 -29.40 -17.24 -0.89
CA GLU A 340 -30.66 -16.82 -1.56
C GLU A 340 -30.68 -17.18 -3.05
N ASN A 341 -29.51 -17.43 -3.65
CA ASN A 341 -29.32 -17.72 -5.06
C ASN A 341 -29.32 -19.25 -5.33
N PRO A 342 -30.39 -19.84 -5.90
CA PRO A 342 -30.57 -21.31 -5.91
C PRO A 342 -29.58 -22.12 -6.77
N GLN A 343 -28.77 -21.46 -7.61
CA GLN A 343 -27.70 -22.14 -8.36
C GLN A 343 -26.54 -22.56 -7.46
N ILE A 344 -26.29 -21.87 -6.34
CA ILE A 344 -25.17 -22.17 -5.44
C ILE A 344 -25.49 -23.43 -4.62
N LYS A 345 -24.68 -24.47 -4.81
CA LYS A 345 -24.83 -25.78 -4.15
C LYS A 345 -23.79 -26.03 -3.07
N THR A 346 -22.61 -25.42 -3.16
CA THR A 346 -21.56 -25.54 -2.13
C THR A 346 -20.97 -24.18 -1.79
N ILE A 347 -20.88 -23.85 -0.50
CA ILE A 347 -20.16 -22.67 -0.01
C ILE A 347 -19.05 -23.14 0.92
N ALA A 348 -17.80 -22.77 0.63
CA ALA A 348 -16.67 -22.97 1.52
C ALA A 348 -16.44 -21.71 2.36
N ILE A 349 -16.46 -21.83 3.68
CA ILE A 349 -16.36 -20.71 4.62
C ILE A 349 -14.96 -20.70 5.23
N ILE A 350 -14.09 -19.83 4.71
CA ILE A 350 -12.68 -19.77 5.12
C ILE A 350 -12.48 -19.03 6.46
N ALA A 351 -13.47 -18.25 6.89
CA ALA A 351 -13.39 -17.45 8.11
C ALA A 351 -13.29 -18.31 9.38
N GLU A 352 -12.27 -18.07 10.20
CA GLU A 352 -12.13 -18.59 11.57
C GLU A 352 -12.71 -17.60 12.59
N GLY A 353 -13.14 -18.12 13.76
CA GLY A 353 -13.71 -17.31 14.83
C GLY A 353 -15.14 -16.83 14.52
N VAL A 354 -15.94 -17.69 13.87
CA VAL A 354 -17.37 -17.42 13.65
C VAL A 354 -18.14 -17.74 14.93
N PRO A 355 -18.98 -16.84 15.47
CA PRO A 355 -19.72 -17.15 16.70
C PRO A 355 -20.60 -18.40 16.53
N GLU A 356 -20.50 -19.37 17.44
CA GLU A 356 -21.16 -20.69 17.35
C GLU A 356 -22.65 -20.62 16.97
N ARG A 357 -23.36 -19.61 17.48
CA ARG A 357 -24.78 -19.38 17.16
C ARG A 357 -24.97 -19.07 15.67
N ARG A 358 -24.10 -18.25 15.08
CA ARG A 358 -24.13 -17.91 13.65
C ARG A 358 -23.75 -19.09 12.77
N ALA A 359 -22.78 -19.91 13.19
CA ALA A 359 -22.45 -21.17 12.52
C ALA A 359 -23.65 -22.12 12.48
N ARG A 360 -24.34 -22.32 13.63
CA ARG A 360 -25.58 -23.12 13.71
C ARG A 360 -26.73 -22.55 12.89
N GLU A 361 -26.92 -21.23 12.88
CA GLU A 361 -27.93 -20.56 12.04
C GLU A 361 -27.64 -20.76 10.54
N ILE A 362 -26.38 -20.67 10.10
CA ILE A 362 -25.96 -20.99 8.72
C ILE A 362 -26.25 -22.46 8.40
N ALA A 363 -25.79 -23.41 9.22
CA ALA A 363 -25.96 -24.84 8.98
C ALA A 363 -27.46 -25.24 8.89
N HIS A 364 -28.31 -24.65 9.72
CA HIS A 364 -29.76 -24.88 9.67
C HIS A 364 -30.39 -24.38 8.36
N VAL A 365 -30.07 -23.15 7.92
CA VAL A 365 -30.59 -22.59 6.67
C VAL A 365 -30.05 -23.35 5.46
N ALA A 366 -28.77 -23.73 5.48
CA ALA A 366 -28.14 -24.51 4.43
C ALA A 366 -28.78 -25.89 4.26
N LYS A 367 -28.99 -26.62 5.36
CA LYS A 367 -29.71 -27.91 5.35
C LYS A 367 -31.15 -27.77 4.83
N LYS A 368 -31.85 -26.69 5.17
CA LYS A 368 -33.19 -26.39 4.64
C LYS A 368 -33.20 -26.10 3.12
N LYS A 369 -32.10 -25.54 2.58
CA LYS A 369 -31.96 -25.18 1.16
C LYS A 369 -31.22 -26.22 0.31
N GLY A 370 -30.70 -27.31 0.91
CA GLY A 370 -29.89 -28.31 0.22
C GLY A 370 -28.51 -27.80 -0.21
N VAL A 371 -27.93 -26.84 0.55
CA VAL A 371 -26.61 -26.26 0.29
C VAL A 371 -25.57 -26.94 1.19
N THR A 372 -24.46 -27.37 0.61
CA THR A 372 -23.30 -27.91 1.33
C THR A 372 -22.45 -26.76 1.89
N ILE A 373 -22.11 -26.80 3.19
CA ILE A 373 -21.28 -25.79 3.84
C ILE A 373 -20.00 -26.43 4.38
N ILE A 374 -18.87 -26.18 3.73
CA ILE A 374 -17.55 -26.66 4.19
C ILE A 374 -16.93 -25.56 5.07
N GLY A 375 -16.63 -25.85 6.33
CA GLY A 375 -16.26 -24.84 7.33
C GLY A 375 -17.42 -24.47 8.26
N PRO A 376 -17.32 -23.40 9.08
CA PRO A 376 -16.26 -22.38 9.09
C PRO A 376 -14.91 -22.86 9.63
N ALA A 377 -13.93 -21.95 9.74
CA ALA A 377 -12.58 -22.23 10.22
C ALA A 377 -11.86 -23.35 9.44
N THR A 378 -11.89 -23.29 8.11
CA THR A 378 -11.26 -24.29 7.22
C THR A 378 -10.44 -23.65 6.10
N VAL A 379 -9.43 -24.38 5.60
CA VAL A 379 -8.78 -24.09 4.31
C VAL A 379 -9.65 -24.48 3.12
N GLY A 380 -10.61 -25.38 3.32
CA GLY A 380 -11.52 -25.92 2.31
C GLY A 380 -11.33 -27.42 2.08
N GLY A 381 -10.69 -27.76 0.96
CA GLY A 381 -10.67 -29.12 0.42
C GLY A 381 -10.15 -29.17 -1.02
N ILE A 382 -9.80 -30.36 -1.47
CA ILE A 382 -9.17 -30.62 -2.76
C ILE A 382 -9.66 -31.95 -3.36
N LYS A 383 -9.99 -31.93 -4.64
CA LYS A 383 -10.26 -33.11 -5.46
C LYS A 383 -9.22 -33.15 -6.58
N PRO A 384 -8.11 -33.90 -6.40
CA PRO A 384 -7.02 -33.97 -7.38
C PRO A 384 -7.47 -34.25 -8.81
N GLY A 385 -6.91 -33.51 -9.77
CA GLY A 385 -7.33 -33.54 -11.17
C GLY A 385 -8.68 -32.87 -11.47
N SER A 386 -9.41 -32.36 -10.46
CA SER A 386 -10.77 -31.78 -10.62
C SER A 386 -10.88 -30.34 -10.12
N PHE A 387 -10.72 -30.08 -8.82
CA PHE A 387 -10.95 -28.75 -8.23
C PHE A 387 -10.24 -28.61 -6.88
N LYS A 388 -9.80 -27.40 -6.52
CA LYS A 388 -9.35 -27.10 -5.15
C LYS A 388 -10.01 -25.83 -4.63
N ILE A 389 -10.31 -25.83 -3.33
CA ILE A 389 -10.89 -24.67 -2.65
C ILE A 389 -9.76 -23.76 -2.20
N GLY A 390 -9.63 -22.59 -2.84
CA GLY A 390 -8.74 -21.52 -2.42
C GLY A 390 -7.30 -21.95 -2.21
N ASN A 391 -6.84 -21.85 -0.96
CA ASN A 391 -5.45 -22.11 -0.56
C ASN A 391 -5.16 -23.58 -0.23
N THR A 392 -6.13 -24.50 -0.37
CA THR A 392 -5.91 -25.93 -0.06
C THR A 392 -4.76 -26.50 -0.89
N GLY A 393 -3.90 -27.33 -0.29
CA GLY A 393 -2.72 -27.87 -0.97
C GLY A 393 -1.56 -26.86 -1.17
N GLY A 394 -1.73 -25.60 -0.77
CA GLY A 394 -0.66 -24.59 -0.77
C GLY A 394 -0.16 -24.17 -2.16
N MET A 395 1.14 -23.87 -2.22
CA MET A 395 1.89 -23.49 -3.43
C MET A 395 2.06 -24.68 -4.39
N MET A 396 2.38 -24.38 -5.65
CA MET A 396 2.47 -25.39 -6.71
C MET A 396 3.50 -26.49 -6.42
N ASP A 397 4.62 -26.16 -5.78
CA ASP A 397 5.66 -27.14 -5.42
C ASP A 397 5.09 -28.28 -4.54
N ASN A 398 4.20 -27.96 -3.60
CA ASN A 398 3.52 -28.95 -2.76
C ASN A 398 2.41 -29.72 -3.52
N ILE A 399 1.70 -29.06 -4.44
CA ILE A 399 0.75 -29.73 -5.36
C ILE A 399 1.47 -30.78 -6.23
N VAL A 400 2.69 -30.50 -6.68
CA VAL A 400 3.51 -31.44 -7.46
C VAL A 400 4.09 -32.54 -6.56
N ALA A 401 4.69 -32.19 -5.43
CA ALA A 401 5.31 -33.14 -4.50
C ALA A 401 4.29 -34.17 -3.95
N SER A 402 3.12 -33.70 -3.50
CA SER A 402 2.02 -34.58 -3.04
C SER A 402 1.17 -35.16 -4.18
N LYS A 403 1.60 -35.00 -5.45
CA LYS A 403 0.94 -35.54 -6.66
C LYS A 403 -0.53 -35.13 -6.87
N LEU A 404 -0.95 -34.01 -6.29
CA LEU A 404 -2.34 -33.55 -6.22
C LEU A 404 -2.92 -33.08 -7.58
N TYR A 405 -2.14 -33.10 -8.66
CA TYR A 405 -2.59 -32.82 -10.02
C TYR A 405 -3.39 -33.97 -10.67
N ARG A 406 -3.46 -35.15 -10.03
CA ARG A 406 -4.26 -36.31 -10.51
C ARG A 406 -4.79 -37.16 -9.36
N LYS A 407 -5.96 -37.79 -9.54
CA LYS A 407 -6.62 -38.60 -8.51
C LYS A 407 -5.87 -39.90 -8.17
N GLY A 408 -5.98 -40.34 -6.92
CA GLY A 408 -5.77 -41.71 -6.47
C GLY A 408 -7.06 -42.31 -5.92
N SER A 409 -6.95 -43.26 -4.99
CA SER A 409 -8.06 -44.07 -4.47
C SER A 409 -8.48 -43.74 -3.02
N VAL A 410 -7.82 -42.78 -2.35
CA VAL A 410 -8.00 -42.51 -0.91
C VAL A 410 -8.82 -41.25 -0.65
N GLY A 411 -10.01 -41.37 -0.08
CA GLY A 411 -10.83 -40.25 0.36
C GLY A 411 -10.55 -39.90 1.82
N TYR A 412 -10.27 -38.63 2.14
CA TYR A 412 -9.99 -38.22 3.53
C TYR A 412 -10.89 -37.09 4.03
N VAL A 413 -11.10 -37.05 5.35
CA VAL A 413 -11.77 -35.96 6.05
C VAL A 413 -11.08 -35.66 7.39
N SER A 414 -10.88 -34.37 7.70
CA SER A 414 -10.28 -33.89 8.96
C SER A 414 -10.95 -32.62 9.47
N LYS A 415 -10.81 -32.28 10.78
CA LYS A 415 -11.09 -30.91 11.26
C LYS A 415 -10.02 -29.93 10.76
N SER A 416 -8.73 -30.26 10.97
CA SER A 416 -7.62 -29.32 10.79
C SER A 416 -7.25 -29.06 9.34
N GLY A 417 -7.24 -27.78 8.94
CA GLY A 417 -6.72 -27.39 7.63
C GLY A 417 -5.22 -27.64 7.46
N GLY A 418 -4.42 -27.48 8.52
CA GLY A 418 -2.98 -27.77 8.50
C GLY A 418 -2.72 -29.26 8.31
N MET A 419 -3.30 -30.11 9.15
CA MET A 419 -3.14 -31.56 9.02
C MET A 419 -3.76 -32.11 7.73
N SER A 420 -4.73 -31.44 7.11
CA SER A 420 -5.22 -31.82 5.78
C SER A 420 -4.12 -31.78 4.72
N ASN A 421 -3.12 -30.90 4.85
CA ASN A 421 -1.98 -30.87 3.94
C ASN A 421 -0.93 -31.93 4.28
N GLU A 422 -0.75 -32.26 5.55
CA GLU A 422 0.11 -33.39 5.95
C GLU A 422 -0.50 -34.74 5.53
N LEU A 423 -1.84 -34.87 5.56
CA LEU A 423 -2.53 -36.03 4.97
C LEU A 423 -2.29 -36.14 3.46
N ASN A 424 -2.27 -35.03 2.70
CA ASN A 424 -1.89 -35.08 1.28
C ASN A 424 -0.49 -35.71 1.11
N ASN A 425 0.48 -35.25 1.89
CA ASN A 425 1.85 -35.76 1.89
C ASN A 425 1.90 -37.26 2.25
N ILE A 426 1.42 -37.64 3.44
CA ILE A 426 1.38 -39.03 3.93
C ILE A 426 0.70 -39.97 2.93
N ILE A 427 -0.48 -39.60 2.42
CA ILE A 427 -1.25 -40.42 1.48
C ILE A 427 -0.48 -40.59 0.16
N SER A 428 0.13 -39.51 -0.36
CA SER A 428 0.88 -39.54 -1.63
C SER A 428 2.15 -40.40 -1.60
N GLN A 429 2.76 -40.57 -0.42
CA GLN A 429 3.96 -41.41 -0.24
C GLN A 429 3.63 -42.89 -0.01
N ASN A 430 2.44 -43.20 0.53
CA ASN A 430 2.09 -44.54 1.02
C ASN A 430 1.03 -45.28 0.18
N THR A 431 0.37 -44.59 -0.76
CA THR A 431 -0.72 -45.12 -1.59
C THR A 431 -0.61 -44.62 -3.04
N ASP A 432 -1.63 -44.86 -3.88
CA ASP A 432 -1.70 -44.22 -5.20
C ASP A 432 -1.96 -42.70 -5.11
N GLY A 433 -2.67 -42.24 -4.06
CA GLY A 433 -2.87 -40.83 -3.76
C GLY A 433 -4.30 -40.46 -3.33
N VAL A 434 -4.54 -39.17 -3.13
CA VAL A 434 -5.84 -38.63 -2.70
C VAL A 434 -6.86 -38.70 -3.84
N TYR A 435 -8.05 -39.21 -3.56
CA TYR A 435 -9.24 -39.13 -4.41
C TYR A 435 -9.98 -37.79 -4.21
N GLU A 436 -10.36 -37.51 -2.96
CA GLU A 436 -11.01 -36.27 -2.52
C GLU A 436 -10.70 -36.07 -1.04
N GLY A 437 -10.31 -34.85 -0.66
CA GLY A 437 -9.86 -34.49 0.67
C GLY A 437 -10.57 -33.24 1.18
N ILE A 438 -11.22 -33.31 2.34
CA ILE A 438 -12.00 -32.19 2.90
C ILE A 438 -11.54 -31.88 4.32
N ALA A 439 -11.35 -30.60 4.62
CA ALA A 439 -11.26 -30.10 5.98
C ALA A 439 -12.63 -29.52 6.39
N ILE A 440 -13.34 -30.15 7.34
CA ILE A 440 -14.65 -29.66 7.80
C ILE A 440 -14.54 -28.38 8.64
N GLY A 441 -13.34 -28.13 9.20
CA GLY A 441 -13.02 -26.95 9.99
C GLY A 441 -12.89 -27.23 11.49
N GLY A 442 -12.27 -26.27 12.19
CA GLY A 442 -12.00 -26.35 13.64
C GLY A 442 -13.13 -25.86 14.56
N ASP A 443 -14.17 -25.22 14.01
CA ASP A 443 -15.29 -24.69 14.80
C ASP A 443 -16.14 -25.82 15.43
N ARG A 444 -16.75 -25.57 16.60
CA ARG A 444 -17.55 -26.57 17.34
C ARG A 444 -18.76 -27.09 16.56
N TYR A 445 -19.30 -26.28 15.66
CA TYR A 445 -20.47 -26.59 14.84
C TYR A 445 -20.15 -26.32 13.36
N PRO A 446 -19.41 -27.21 12.68
CA PRO A 446 -19.15 -27.09 11.26
C PRO A 446 -20.46 -27.29 10.46
N GLY A 447 -20.51 -26.73 9.26
CA GLY A 447 -21.68 -26.79 8.38
C GLY A 447 -21.95 -28.17 7.80
N THR A 448 -20.90 -28.99 7.64
CA THR A 448 -20.93 -30.43 7.38
C THR A 448 -19.99 -31.15 8.33
N THR A 449 -20.28 -32.42 8.59
CA THR A 449 -19.64 -33.24 9.62
C THR A 449 -18.86 -34.41 9.02
N PHE A 450 -18.12 -35.16 9.85
CA PHE A 450 -17.38 -36.34 9.39
C PHE A 450 -18.26 -37.34 8.65
N ILE A 451 -19.45 -37.65 9.17
CA ILE A 451 -20.36 -38.62 8.56
C ILE A 451 -20.88 -38.15 7.19
N ASP A 452 -21.13 -36.85 7.00
CA ASP A 452 -21.63 -36.31 5.73
C ASP A 452 -20.63 -36.54 4.58
N HIS A 453 -19.33 -36.35 4.82
CA HIS A 453 -18.31 -36.64 3.80
C HIS A 453 -18.01 -38.15 3.67
N MET A 454 -18.02 -38.90 4.77
CA MET A 454 -17.79 -40.35 4.71
C MET A 454 -18.90 -41.10 3.96
N LEU A 455 -20.17 -40.70 4.08
CA LEU A 455 -21.26 -41.31 3.31
C LEU A 455 -21.14 -41.03 1.80
N ARG A 456 -20.68 -39.83 1.41
CA ARG A 456 -20.35 -39.55 0.00
C ARG A 456 -19.20 -40.43 -0.50
N TYR A 457 -18.12 -40.54 0.25
CA TYR A 457 -16.97 -41.37 -0.12
C TYR A 457 -17.31 -42.87 -0.14
N GLN A 458 -18.24 -43.32 0.71
CA GLN A 458 -18.80 -44.67 0.68
C GLN A 458 -19.62 -44.92 -0.59
N ALA A 459 -20.46 -43.96 -1.01
CA ALA A 459 -21.29 -44.07 -2.21
C ALA A 459 -20.52 -43.92 -3.53
N ASP A 460 -19.39 -43.22 -3.54
CA ASP A 460 -18.55 -43.02 -4.73
C ASP A 460 -17.74 -44.29 -5.07
N PRO A 461 -17.90 -44.92 -6.24
CA PRO A 461 -17.22 -46.18 -6.56
C PRO A 461 -15.72 -46.03 -6.83
N GLU A 462 -15.20 -44.83 -7.08
CA GLU A 462 -13.77 -44.60 -7.33
C GLU A 462 -12.96 -44.52 -6.01
N CYS A 463 -13.56 -43.97 -4.95
CA CYS A 463 -12.96 -43.97 -3.63
C CYS A 463 -12.94 -45.39 -3.03
N LYS A 464 -11.77 -45.90 -2.63
CA LYS A 464 -11.58 -47.28 -2.12
C LYS A 464 -11.20 -47.35 -0.64
N ILE A 465 -10.43 -46.39 -0.14
CA ILE A 465 -9.98 -46.29 1.25
C ILE A 465 -10.52 -44.99 1.84
N LEU A 466 -10.99 -45.05 3.09
CA LEU A 466 -11.44 -43.88 3.83
C LEU A 466 -10.40 -43.51 4.90
N VAL A 467 -10.11 -42.22 5.08
CA VAL A 467 -9.22 -41.72 6.12
C VAL A 467 -9.92 -40.68 7.00
N LEU A 468 -10.00 -40.93 8.31
CA LEU A 468 -10.60 -40.02 9.29
C LEU A 468 -9.51 -39.49 10.23
N LEU A 469 -9.25 -38.18 10.19
CA LEU A 469 -8.40 -37.51 11.18
C LEU A 469 -9.26 -36.63 12.09
N GLY A 470 -9.76 -37.27 13.14
CA GLY A 470 -10.57 -36.69 14.20
C GLY A 470 -9.74 -35.97 15.25
N GLU A 471 -10.39 -35.47 16.30
CA GLU A 471 -9.75 -34.61 17.30
C GLU A 471 -10.45 -34.71 18.65
N VAL A 472 -9.76 -34.37 19.74
CA VAL A 472 -10.39 -34.12 21.04
C VAL A 472 -11.57 -33.13 20.93
N GLY A 473 -12.59 -33.32 21.76
CA GLY A 473 -13.77 -32.45 21.82
C GLY A 473 -14.89 -32.82 20.84
N GLY A 474 -16.14 -32.79 21.33
CA GLY A 474 -17.32 -33.21 20.58
C GLY A 474 -17.39 -34.72 20.30
N VAL A 475 -18.49 -35.16 19.68
CA VAL A 475 -18.83 -36.60 19.48
C VAL A 475 -19.13 -36.96 18.01
N GLU A 476 -18.62 -36.18 17.06
CA GLU A 476 -18.93 -36.36 15.63
C GLU A 476 -18.38 -37.67 15.03
N GLU A 477 -17.25 -38.16 15.55
CA GLU A 477 -16.65 -39.44 15.15
C GLU A 477 -17.56 -40.63 15.49
N TYR A 478 -18.38 -40.54 16.55
CA TYR A 478 -19.29 -41.62 16.95
C TYR A 478 -20.38 -41.91 15.90
N LYS A 479 -20.81 -40.90 15.13
CA LYS A 479 -21.76 -41.10 14.02
C LYS A 479 -21.16 -41.99 12.91
N VAL A 480 -19.84 -41.93 12.73
CA VAL A 480 -19.12 -42.81 11.78
C VAL A 480 -18.93 -44.20 12.38
N ILE A 481 -18.63 -44.30 13.67
CA ILE A 481 -18.57 -45.57 14.41
C ILE A 481 -19.90 -46.34 14.28
N ASP A 482 -21.03 -45.66 14.51
CA ASP A 482 -22.35 -46.28 14.45
C ASP A 482 -22.73 -46.67 13.01
N ALA A 483 -22.38 -45.85 12.00
CA ALA A 483 -22.59 -46.17 10.59
C ALA A 483 -21.77 -47.39 10.11
N VAL A 484 -20.58 -47.62 10.67
CA VAL A 484 -19.81 -48.86 10.43
C VAL A 484 -20.46 -50.06 11.13
N LYS A 485 -20.85 -49.92 12.41
CA LYS A 485 -21.54 -50.98 13.17
C LYS A 485 -22.88 -51.40 12.54
N GLN A 486 -23.57 -50.48 11.87
CA GLN A 486 -24.81 -50.72 11.12
C GLN A 486 -24.57 -51.28 9.70
N GLY A 487 -23.32 -51.46 9.27
CA GLY A 487 -22.98 -51.94 7.93
C GLY A 487 -23.24 -50.93 6.80
N VAL A 488 -23.51 -49.66 7.11
CA VAL A 488 -23.75 -48.59 6.13
C VAL A 488 -22.45 -48.18 5.44
N ILE A 489 -21.36 -48.12 6.20
CA ILE A 489 -20.00 -47.92 5.68
C ILE A 489 -19.26 -49.26 5.71
N THR A 490 -18.85 -49.74 4.54
CA THR A 490 -18.24 -51.07 4.34
C THR A 490 -16.81 -51.01 3.77
N LYS A 491 -16.35 -49.84 3.33
CA LYS A 491 -14.96 -49.63 2.90
C LYS A 491 -14.03 -49.53 4.11
N PRO A 492 -12.77 -50.01 4.00
CA PRO A 492 -11.82 -49.92 5.10
C PRO A 492 -11.52 -48.45 5.46
N ILE A 493 -11.60 -48.16 6.76
CA ILE A 493 -11.33 -46.83 7.31
C ILE A 493 -10.05 -46.87 8.13
N VAL A 494 -9.06 -46.05 7.77
CA VAL A 494 -7.91 -45.73 8.63
C VAL A 494 -8.28 -44.49 9.44
N ALA A 495 -8.18 -44.54 10.77
CA ALA A 495 -8.68 -43.45 11.60
C ALA A 495 -7.84 -43.18 12.83
N TRP A 496 -7.72 -41.90 13.19
CA TRP A 496 -7.04 -41.44 14.39
C TRP A 496 -7.66 -40.14 14.89
N ALA A 497 -7.86 -40.03 16.19
CA ALA A 497 -8.20 -38.78 16.88
C ALA A 497 -6.94 -38.19 17.54
N ILE A 498 -6.58 -36.96 17.16
CA ILE A 498 -5.46 -36.22 17.77
C ILE A 498 -5.87 -35.59 19.12
N GLY A 499 -4.90 -35.25 19.97
CA GLY A 499 -5.16 -34.69 21.30
C GLY A 499 -5.15 -35.72 22.45
N THR A 500 -4.49 -36.87 22.27
CA THR A 500 -4.30 -37.89 23.31
C THR A 500 -3.52 -37.39 24.53
N CYS A 501 -2.73 -36.33 24.39
CA CYS A 501 -2.07 -35.64 25.51
C CYS A 501 -3.05 -34.97 26.50
N ALA A 502 -4.31 -34.72 26.11
CA ALA A 502 -5.30 -34.09 26.98
C ALA A 502 -5.52 -34.85 28.30
N SER A 503 -5.46 -36.19 28.28
CA SER A 503 -5.57 -37.03 29.49
C SER A 503 -4.28 -37.15 30.31
N MET A 504 -3.19 -36.50 29.88
CA MET A 504 -1.94 -36.39 30.64
C MET A 504 -1.86 -35.11 31.47
N PHE A 505 -2.72 -34.13 31.19
CA PHE A 505 -2.78 -32.86 31.92
C PHE A 505 -3.68 -32.97 33.16
N LYS A 506 -3.29 -32.29 34.24
CA LYS A 506 -4.05 -32.26 35.52
C LYS A 506 -5.24 -31.29 35.51
N THR A 507 -5.34 -30.47 34.47
CA THR A 507 -6.34 -29.41 34.29
C THR A 507 -6.89 -29.51 32.88
N GLU A 508 -8.15 -29.13 32.69
CA GLU A 508 -8.75 -29.03 31.36
C GLU A 508 -8.01 -27.97 30.51
N VAL A 509 -7.75 -28.29 29.24
CA VAL A 509 -7.04 -27.42 28.30
C VAL A 509 -7.88 -27.25 27.04
N GLN A 510 -8.21 -26.00 26.72
CA GLN A 510 -8.71 -25.61 25.41
C GLN A 510 -7.54 -25.62 24.41
N PHE A 511 -7.63 -26.48 23.39
CA PHE A 511 -6.67 -26.47 22.28
C PHE A 511 -7.06 -25.40 21.24
N GLY A 512 -6.17 -25.15 20.27
CA GLY A 512 -6.26 -23.97 19.37
C GLY A 512 -7.55 -23.84 18.57
N HIS A 513 -8.10 -24.94 18.03
CA HIS A 513 -9.41 -24.91 17.38
C HIS A 513 -10.53 -24.74 18.42
N ALA A 514 -11.54 -23.91 18.12
CA ALA A 514 -12.65 -23.64 19.05
C ALA A 514 -13.43 -24.90 19.47
N GLY A 515 -13.54 -25.91 18.60
CA GLY A 515 -14.20 -27.19 18.89
C GLY A 515 -13.37 -28.20 19.69
N SER A 516 -12.15 -27.87 20.10
CA SER A 516 -11.19 -28.82 20.68
C SER A 516 -11.06 -28.69 22.20
N PHE A 517 -12.19 -28.99 22.86
CA PHE A 517 -12.35 -29.04 24.30
C PHE A 517 -13.28 -30.20 24.65
N ALA A 518 -12.91 -31.04 25.61
CA ALA A 518 -13.64 -32.25 25.97
C ALA A 518 -14.41 -32.08 27.29
N ASN A 519 -15.73 -31.92 27.21
CA ASN A 519 -16.59 -31.81 28.41
C ASN A 519 -16.80 -33.17 29.12
N SER A 520 -16.37 -34.29 28.52
CA SER A 520 -16.68 -35.64 28.99
C SER A 520 -15.65 -36.67 28.53
N GLN A 521 -15.61 -37.84 29.17
CA GLN A 521 -14.70 -38.93 28.77
C GLN A 521 -14.92 -39.39 27.32
N LEU A 522 -16.16 -39.34 26.80
CA LEU A 522 -16.48 -39.67 25.42
C LEU A 522 -15.82 -38.71 24.41
N GLU A 523 -15.61 -37.46 24.80
CA GLU A 523 -14.99 -36.45 23.94
C GLU A 523 -13.46 -36.54 23.94
N THR A 524 -12.85 -37.39 24.76
CA THR A 524 -11.40 -37.58 24.80
C THR A 524 -10.92 -38.37 23.58
N ALA A 525 -9.81 -37.94 22.98
CA ALA A 525 -9.21 -38.60 21.83
C ALA A 525 -8.85 -40.08 22.11
N ALA A 526 -8.42 -40.40 23.33
CA ALA A 526 -8.11 -41.77 23.75
C ALA A 526 -9.36 -42.68 23.72
N MET A 527 -10.51 -42.21 24.22
CA MET A 527 -11.76 -42.96 24.15
C MET A 527 -12.25 -43.10 22.71
N LYS A 528 -12.21 -42.04 21.90
CA LYS A 528 -12.54 -42.10 20.47
C LYS A 528 -11.70 -43.16 19.74
N ASN A 529 -10.38 -43.16 19.93
CA ASN A 529 -9.47 -44.13 19.33
C ASN A 529 -9.76 -45.58 19.76
N LYS A 530 -10.11 -45.81 21.04
CA LYS A 530 -10.58 -47.12 21.52
C LYS A 530 -11.86 -47.54 20.80
N MET A 531 -12.89 -46.69 20.81
CA MET A 531 -14.22 -47.00 20.27
C MET A 531 -14.21 -47.19 18.74
N MET A 532 -13.35 -46.48 18.01
CA MET A 532 -13.12 -46.71 16.58
C MET A 532 -12.48 -48.10 16.34
N ARG A 533 -11.46 -48.47 17.12
CA ARG A 533 -10.79 -49.78 17.00
C ARG A 533 -11.75 -50.94 17.29
N GLU A 534 -12.57 -50.82 18.33
CA GLU A 534 -13.62 -51.80 18.68
C GLU A 534 -14.72 -51.92 17.62
N ALA A 535 -14.88 -50.91 16.75
CA ALA A 535 -15.82 -50.92 15.64
C ALA A 535 -15.19 -51.40 14.30
N GLY A 536 -13.95 -51.91 14.33
CA GLY A 536 -13.28 -52.45 13.13
C GLY A 536 -12.51 -51.44 12.28
N PHE A 537 -12.29 -50.22 12.77
CA PHE A 537 -11.45 -49.24 12.08
C PHE A 537 -9.97 -49.61 12.24
N HIS A 538 -9.15 -49.33 11.22
CA HIS A 538 -7.70 -49.44 11.28
C HIS A 538 -7.13 -48.25 12.06
N VAL A 539 -7.09 -48.36 13.39
CA VAL A 539 -6.60 -47.32 14.30
C VAL A 539 -5.15 -47.61 14.72
N PRO A 540 -4.16 -46.77 14.37
CA PRO A 540 -2.76 -46.92 14.77
C PRO A 540 -2.56 -46.71 16.28
N ASN A 541 -1.35 -46.98 16.80
CA ASN A 541 -1.03 -46.75 18.22
C ASN A 541 -0.72 -45.28 18.51
N THR A 542 -0.05 -44.62 17.56
CA THR A 542 0.29 -43.19 17.54
C THR A 542 -0.10 -42.57 16.19
N PHE A 543 0.07 -41.26 16.02
CA PHE A 543 -0.05 -40.66 14.69
C PHE A 543 1.08 -41.10 13.74
N GLU A 544 2.27 -41.38 14.28
CA GLU A 544 3.47 -41.75 13.51
C GLU A 544 3.36 -43.14 12.86
N ASP A 545 2.53 -44.04 13.38
CA ASP A 545 2.26 -45.35 12.74
C ASP A 545 1.21 -45.27 11.62
N MET A 546 0.47 -44.16 11.47
CA MET A 546 -0.57 -44.01 10.44
C MET A 546 -0.09 -44.29 9.00
N PRO A 547 1.09 -43.83 8.56
CA PRO A 547 1.62 -44.13 7.22
C PRO A 547 1.73 -45.63 6.95
N ALA A 548 2.26 -46.39 7.92
CA ALA A 548 2.46 -47.83 7.79
C ALA A 548 1.13 -48.60 7.77
N VAL A 549 0.18 -48.23 8.64
CA VAL A 549 -1.17 -48.81 8.66
C VAL A 549 -1.92 -48.53 7.35
N LEU A 550 -1.83 -47.29 6.84
CA LEU A 550 -2.43 -46.91 5.55
C LEU A 550 -1.82 -47.70 4.38
N LYS A 551 -0.49 -47.88 4.38
CA LYS A 551 0.21 -48.66 3.36
C LYS A 551 -0.21 -50.13 3.35
N ASP A 552 -0.33 -50.77 4.51
CA ASP A 552 -0.78 -52.17 4.61
C ASP A 552 -2.21 -52.36 4.06
N VAL A 553 -3.15 -51.47 4.41
CA VAL A 553 -4.52 -51.48 3.89
C VAL A 553 -4.54 -51.29 2.37
N TYR A 554 -3.72 -50.38 1.84
CA TYR A 554 -3.58 -50.13 0.41
C TYR A 554 -2.97 -51.33 -0.34
N ASP A 555 -1.84 -51.86 0.12
CA ASP A 555 -1.16 -53.00 -0.51
C ASP A 555 -2.06 -54.26 -0.52
N LYS A 556 -2.92 -54.44 0.49
CA LYS A 556 -3.95 -55.49 0.52
C LYS A 556 -5.00 -55.32 -0.58
N LEU A 557 -5.52 -54.10 -0.77
CA LEU A 557 -6.51 -53.80 -1.82
C LEU A 557 -5.93 -53.82 -3.24
N VAL A 558 -4.63 -53.57 -3.40
CA VAL A 558 -3.92 -53.80 -4.67
C VAL A 558 -3.78 -55.30 -4.94
N LYS A 559 -3.37 -56.09 -3.93
CA LYS A 559 -3.26 -57.56 -4.04
C LYS A 559 -4.60 -58.25 -4.36
N SER A 560 -5.72 -57.75 -3.85
CA SER A 560 -7.06 -58.25 -4.20
C SER A 560 -7.61 -57.72 -5.53
N GLY A 561 -6.90 -56.79 -6.20
CA GLY A 561 -7.32 -56.18 -7.46
C GLY A 561 -8.43 -55.13 -7.34
N ASN A 562 -8.82 -54.74 -6.12
CA ASN A 562 -9.81 -53.71 -5.84
C ASN A 562 -9.29 -52.29 -6.17
N ILE A 563 -7.98 -52.09 -6.02
CA ILE A 563 -7.23 -50.93 -6.53
C ILE A 563 -6.37 -51.41 -7.71
N LYS A 564 -6.40 -50.65 -8.82
CA LYS A 564 -5.53 -50.86 -9.98
C LYS A 564 -4.75 -49.56 -10.22
N PRO A 565 -3.51 -49.43 -9.70
CA PRO A 565 -2.74 -48.20 -9.79
C PRO A 565 -2.54 -47.77 -11.25
N GLN A 566 -2.72 -46.48 -11.52
CA GLN A 566 -2.59 -45.92 -12.87
C GLN A 566 -1.16 -45.43 -13.12
N PRO A 567 -0.65 -45.47 -14.37
CA PRO A 567 0.64 -44.86 -14.72
C PRO A 567 0.68 -43.37 -14.36
N GLU A 568 1.78 -42.91 -13.78
CA GLU A 568 1.97 -41.53 -13.36
C GLU A 568 2.00 -40.60 -14.60
N PRO A 569 1.07 -39.63 -14.74
CA PRO A 569 0.96 -38.83 -15.95
C PRO A 569 2.01 -37.70 -15.97
N VAL A 570 2.52 -37.37 -17.16
CA VAL A 570 3.52 -36.29 -17.33
C VAL A 570 2.99 -34.96 -16.79
N VAL A 571 3.72 -34.41 -15.82
CA VAL A 571 3.42 -33.16 -15.10
C VAL A 571 3.63 -31.94 -16.01
N PRO A 572 2.61 -31.09 -16.22
CA PRO A 572 2.80 -29.79 -16.87
C PRO A 572 3.77 -28.91 -16.09
N LYS A 573 4.75 -28.33 -16.77
CA LYS A 573 5.68 -27.36 -16.18
C LYS A 573 5.07 -25.97 -16.27
N ILE A 574 4.84 -25.35 -15.12
CA ILE A 574 4.51 -23.92 -14.99
C ILE A 574 5.81 -23.16 -14.70
N PRO A 575 6.05 -21.95 -15.25
CA PRO A 575 7.21 -21.14 -14.90
C PRO A 575 7.21 -20.76 -13.41
N ILE A 576 8.40 -20.56 -12.84
CA ILE A 576 8.53 -20.01 -11.49
C ILE A 576 8.17 -18.52 -11.53
N ASP A 577 7.38 -18.06 -10.56
CA ASP A 577 7.02 -16.65 -10.39
C ASP A 577 8.26 -15.76 -10.31
N TYR A 578 8.26 -14.64 -11.04
CA TYR A 578 9.38 -13.70 -11.08
C TYR A 578 9.82 -13.24 -9.69
N SER A 579 8.88 -12.99 -8.77
CA SER A 579 9.19 -12.58 -7.40
C SER A 579 9.90 -13.70 -6.62
N TRP A 580 9.46 -14.96 -6.77
CA TRP A 580 10.05 -16.10 -6.08
C TRP A 580 11.45 -16.41 -6.64
N ALA A 581 11.62 -16.35 -7.96
CA ALA A 581 12.93 -16.48 -8.59
C ALA A 581 13.91 -15.36 -8.20
N GLN A 582 13.43 -14.13 -7.97
CA GLN A 582 14.26 -13.03 -7.45
C GLN A 582 14.61 -13.23 -5.97
N GLU A 583 13.65 -13.67 -5.14
CA GLU A 583 13.82 -13.90 -3.71
C GLU A 583 14.78 -15.06 -3.42
N LEU A 584 14.75 -16.11 -4.24
CA LEU A 584 15.72 -17.22 -4.24
C LEU A 584 17.07 -16.87 -4.92
N GLY A 585 17.24 -15.66 -5.44
CA GLY A 585 18.48 -15.22 -6.11
C GLY A 585 18.77 -15.90 -7.46
N LEU A 586 17.81 -16.65 -8.02
CA LEU A 586 17.97 -17.38 -9.29
C LEU A 586 18.04 -16.46 -10.51
N ILE A 587 17.54 -15.24 -10.40
CA ILE A 587 17.56 -14.21 -11.45
C ILE A 587 18.00 -12.85 -10.91
N ARG A 588 18.69 -12.07 -11.75
CA ARG A 588 19.02 -10.67 -11.48
C ARG A 588 18.37 -9.78 -12.54
N LYS A 589 17.55 -8.82 -12.11
CA LYS A 589 17.04 -7.74 -12.95
C LYS A 589 17.79 -6.44 -12.63
N PRO A 590 18.30 -5.69 -13.62
CA PRO A 590 18.87 -4.37 -13.38
C PRO A 590 17.78 -3.39 -12.93
N ALA A 591 18.10 -2.49 -12.00
CA ALA A 591 17.21 -1.41 -11.61
C ALA A 591 17.12 -0.39 -12.76
N ALA A 592 15.90 0.00 -13.14
CA ALA A 592 15.67 1.00 -14.19
C ALA A 592 15.83 2.45 -13.71
N PHE A 593 15.85 2.67 -12.39
CA PHE A 593 15.91 3.97 -11.75
C PHE A 593 16.85 3.92 -10.53
N ILE A 594 17.47 5.04 -10.22
CA ILE A 594 18.28 5.26 -9.01
C ILE A 594 17.70 6.49 -8.30
N SER A 595 17.42 6.37 -7.00
CA SER A 595 17.11 7.50 -6.13
C SER A 595 18.15 7.54 -5.01
N THR A 596 18.58 8.75 -4.61
CA THR A 596 19.56 8.95 -3.53
C THR A 596 19.14 10.04 -2.53
N ILE A 597 17.90 10.54 -2.63
CA ILE A 597 17.39 11.63 -1.78
C ILE A 597 16.48 11.12 -0.65
N SER A 598 15.80 9.99 -0.85
CA SER A 598 14.90 9.40 0.15
C SER A 598 14.72 7.90 -0.04
N ASP A 599 14.40 7.19 1.05
CA ASP A 599 14.01 5.78 1.05
C ASP A 599 12.80 5.56 1.96
N ASP A 600 11.73 4.99 1.42
CA ASP A 600 10.44 4.72 2.08
C ASP A 600 10.20 3.22 2.35
N ARG A 601 11.14 2.36 1.96
CA ARG A 601 11.00 0.89 2.00
C ARG A 601 11.35 0.27 3.35
N GLY A 602 11.92 1.05 4.25
CA GLY A 602 12.33 0.62 5.59
C GLY A 602 11.16 0.57 6.60
N GLN A 603 11.50 0.43 7.89
CA GLN A 603 10.54 0.64 8.98
C GLN A 603 10.20 2.13 9.17
N GLU A 604 11.04 3.02 8.64
CA GLU A 604 10.96 4.46 8.79
C GLU A 604 11.43 5.14 7.50
N LEU A 605 10.87 6.32 7.19
CA LEU A 605 11.24 7.16 6.07
C LEU A 605 12.60 7.81 6.31
N LEU A 606 13.52 7.67 5.37
CA LEU A 606 14.84 8.32 5.39
C LEU A 606 14.89 9.50 4.41
N TYR A 607 15.50 10.62 4.82
CA TYR A 607 15.90 11.73 3.95
C TYR A 607 17.44 11.81 3.90
N ALA A 608 18.03 11.54 2.73
CA ALA A 608 19.48 11.40 2.54
C ALA A 608 20.18 10.50 3.59
N GLY A 609 19.48 9.48 4.10
CA GLY A 609 19.97 8.56 5.14
C GLY A 609 19.61 8.95 6.57
N MET A 610 19.17 10.18 6.85
CA MET A 610 18.66 10.58 8.17
C MET A 610 17.21 10.11 8.36
N PRO A 611 16.87 9.39 9.44
CA PRO A 611 15.49 9.03 9.80
C PRO A 611 14.60 10.25 10.04
N ILE A 612 13.32 10.16 9.65
CA ILE A 612 12.37 11.27 9.82
C ILE A 612 12.15 11.64 11.31
N SER A 613 12.29 10.70 12.24
CA SER A 613 12.26 10.99 13.68
C SER A 613 13.49 11.73 14.18
N ASP A 614 14.66 11.55 13.56
CA ASP A 614 15.88 12.31 13.85
C ASP A 614 15.75 13.75 13.31
N VAL A 615 15.22 13.91 12.08
CA VAL A 615 14.87 15.21 11.48
C VAL A 615 14.01 16.07 12.42
N PHE A 616 13.01 15.47 13.09
CA PHE A 616 12.18 16.19 14.05
C PHE A 616 12.82 16.33 15.45
N ARG A 617 13.59 15.35 15.92
CA ARG A 617 14.25 15.40 17.25
C ARG A 617 15.37 16.44 17.30
N GLU A 618 16.02 16.69 16.17
CA GLU A 618 17.12 17.66 16.04
C GLU A 618 16.67 19.02 15.47
N GLU A 619 15.35 19.26 15.39
CA GLU A 619 14.70 20.54 15.07
C GLU A 619 15.21 21.25 13.80
N ILE A 620 15.76 20.52 12.81
CA ILE A 620 16.51 21.09 11.68
C ILE A 620 15.69 21.99 10.71
N GLY A 621 14.37 22.08 10.93
CA GLY A 621 13.47 22.96 10.18
C GLY A 621 13.21 22.53 8.74
N ILE A 622 12.50 23.40 8.01
CA ILE A 622 12.23 23.22 6.58
C ILE A 622 13.54 23.40 5.79
N GLY A 623 14.40 24.33 6.22
CA GLY A 623 15.72 24.54 5.62
C GLY A 623 16.62 23.30 5.72
N GLY A 624 16.62 22.62 6.88
CA GLY A 624 17.36 21.37 7.07
C GLY A 624 16.80 20.23 6.23
N VAL A 625 15.47 20.07 6.15
CA VAL A 625 14.83 19.07 5.27
C VAL A 625 15.15 19.33 3.80
N MET A 626 15.13 20.59 3.35
CA MET A 626 15.60 20.97 2.01
C MET A 626 17.08 20.62 1.81
N SER A 627 17.93 20.84 2.82
CA SER A 627 19.36 20.52 2.69
C SER A 627 19.61 19.02 2.46
N LEU A 628 18.89 18.16 3.17
CA LEU A 628 18.92 16.71 2.97
C LEU A 628 18.37 16.33 1.59
N LEU A 629 17.20 16.85 1.19
CA LEU A 629 16.55 16.43 -0.05
C LEU A 629 17.20 16.97 -1.33
N TRP A 630 17.77 18.19 -1.31
CA TRP A 630 18.33 18.84 -2.50
C TRP A 630 19.84 18.65 -2.61
N PHE A 631 20.57 18.71 -1.48
CA PHE A 631 22.04 18.64 -1.46
C PHE A 631 22.59 17.31 -0.92
N ARG A 632 21.73 16.45 -0.36
CA ARG A 632 22.10 15.19 0.32
C ARG A 632 23.09 15.40 1.48
N ARG A 633 23.03 16.58 2.10
CA ARG A 633 23.92 17.02 3.19
C ARG A 633 23.14 17.84 4.19
N ARG A 634 23.36 17.61 5.48
CA ARG A 634 22.89 18.53 6.54
C ARG A 634 23.71 19.81 6.45
N LEU A 635 23.09 20.91 6.05
CA LEU A 635 23.74 22.21 6.06
C LEU A 635 23.80 22.81 7.48
N PRO A 636 24.78 23.69 7.77
CA PRO A 636 24.83 24.43 9.03
C PRO A 636 23.54 25.21 9.31
N ASP A 637 23.21 25.42 10.58
CA ASP A 637 21.92 26.02 10.97
C ASP A 637 21.68 27.41 10.38
N TYR A 638 22.73 28.21 10.19
CA TYR A 638 22.61 29.53 9.54
C TYR A 638 22.28 29.41 8.04
N ALA A 639 22.78 28.39 7.36
CA ALA A 639 22.48 28.12 5.95
C ALA A 639 21.06 27.58 5.81
N SER A 640 20.65 26.65 6.68
CA SER A 640 19.27 26.17 6.78
C SER A 640 18.30 27.32 7.07
N LYS A 641 18.63 28.23 8.00
CA LYS A 641 17.80 29.41 8.30
C LYS A 641 17.79 30.45 7.19
N PHE A 642 18.88 30.60 6.43
CA PHE A 642 18.91 31.43 5.22
C PHE A 642 17.96 30.88 4.15
N LEU A 643 17.91 29.56 3.91
CA LEU A 643 16.94 28.96 2.98
C LEU A 643 15.50 29.27 3.38
N GLU A 644 15.15 29.15 4.66
CA GLU A 644 13.82 29.52 5.17
C GLU A 644 13.53 31.03 5.01
N MET A 645 14.52 31.89 5.24
CA MET A 645 14.40 33.32 5.01
C MET A 645 14.11 33.64 3.54
N VAL A 646 14.80 32.98 2.60
CA VAL A 646 14.53 33.14 1.16
C VAL A 646 13.11 32.68 0.81
N LEU A 647 12.63 31.56 1.35
CA LEU A 647 11.24 31.12 1.13
C LEU A 647 10.23 32.17 1.62
N MET A 648 10.45 32.78 2.80
CA MET A 648 9.58 33.84 3.33
C MET A 648 9.61 35.11 2.49
N LEU A 649 10.79 35.54 2.01
CA LEU A 649 10.95 36.76 1.20
C LEU A 649 10.45 36.61 -0.25
N THR A 650 10.47 35.38 -0.79
CA THR A 650 9.99 35.09 -2.15
C THR A 650 8.53 34.62 -2.19
N ALA A 651 7.90 34.37 -1.03
CA ALA A 651 6.59 33.77 -0.86
C ALA A 651 5.50 34.34 -1.78
N ASP A 652 5.38 35.68 -1.85
CA ASP A 652 4.47 36.37 -2.77
C ASP A 652 5.01 37.74 -3.20
N HIS A 653 4.41 38.34 -4.23
CA HIS A 653 4.64 39.72 -4.64
C HIS A 653 3.37 40.43 -5.18
N GLY A 654 2.19 40.00 -4.74
CA GLY A 654 0.90 40.55 -5.11
C GLY A 654 0.33 40.04 -6.43
N PRO A 655 -0.98 40.27 -6.68
CA PRO A 655 -1.75 39.61 -7.74
C PRO A 655 -1.37 40.02 -9.18
N ALA A 656 -0.59 41.10 -9.34
CA ALA A 656 -0.27 41.70 -10.63
C ALA A 656 0.95 41.06 -11.34
N VAL A 657 1.65 40.13 -10.71
CA VAL A 657 2.75 39.40 -11.37
C VAL A 657 2.23 38.20 -12.17
N SER A 658 2.90 37.85 -13.27
CA SER A 658 2.43 36.87 -14.26
C SER A 658 1.89 35.57 -13.66
N GLY A 659 2.64 34.97 -12.72
CA GLY A 659 2.22 33.73 -12.08
C GLY A 659 0.98 33.88 -11.18
N ALA A 660 0.89 34.98 -10.44
CA ALA A 660 -0.27 35.26 -9.59
C ALA A 660 -1.52 35.52 -10.44
N MET A 661 -1.39 36.33 -11.49
CA MET A 661 -2.46 36.61 -12.46
C MET A 661 -2.96 35.33 -13.15
N ASN A 662 -2.07 34.47 -13.64
CA ASN A 662 -2.44 33.18 -14.23
C ASN A 662 -3.16 32.25 -13.23
N THR A 663 -2.66 32.13 -12.00
CA THR A 663 -3.33 31.35 -10.95
C THR A 663 -4.72 31.91 -10.64
N ILE A 664 -4.88 33.23 -10.54
CA ILE A 664 -6.15 33.93 -10.30
C ILE A 664 -7.15 33.65 -11.43
N ILE A 665 -6.75 33.86 -12.69
CA ILE A 665 -7.59 33.63 -13.87
C ILE A 665 -8.03 32.16 -13.95
N THR A 666 -7.10 31.23 -13.74
CA THR A 666 -7.39 29.78 -13.77
C THR A 666 -8.28 29.35 -12.60
N THR A 667 -8.14 29.96 -11.43
CA THR A 667 -9.03 29.74 -10.27
C THR A 667 -10.46 30.22 -10.56
N ARG A 668 -10.58 31.40 -11.19
CA ARG A 668 -11.83 32.02 -11.65
C ARG A 668 -12.50 31.23 -12.77
N ALA A 669 -11.72 30.53 -13.60
CA ALA A 669 -12.20 29.54 -14.57
C ALA A 669 -12.68 28.22 -13.93
N GLY A 670 -12.96 28.20 -12.62
CA GLY A 670 -13.56 27.08 -11.90
C GLY A 670 -12.60 25.94 -11.54
N LYS A 671 -11.35 25.96 -12.02
CA LYS A 671 -10.36 24.88 -11.83
C LYS A 671 -9.99 24.63 -10.36
N ASP A 672 -9.40 23.46 -10.12
CA ASP A 672 -8.85 23.01 -8.83
C ASP A 672 -7.50 23.68 -8.48
N LEU A 673 -7.03 23.43 -7.25
CA LEU A 673 -5.81 24.01 -6.69
C LEU A 673 -4.56 23.68 -7.50
N ILE A 674 -4.41 22.42 -7.94
CA ILE A 674 -3.21 21.96 -8.65
C ILE A 674 -3.19 22.55 -10.07
N SER A 675 -4.31 22.50 -10.80
CA SER A 675 -4.44 23.14 -12.10
C SER A 675 -4.12 24.65 -12.04
N ALA A 676 -4.63 25.35 -11.02
CA ALA A 676 -4.41 26.79 -10.87
C ALA A 676 -2.97 27.12 -10.49
N LEU A 677 -2.40 26.43 -9.50
CA LEU A 677 -1.01 26.59 -9.09
C LEU A 677 -0.04 26.34 -10.26
N VAL A 678 -0.21 25.24 -10.99
CA VAL A 678 0.65 24.90 -12.14
C VAL A 678 0.52 25.94 -13.26
N SER A 679 -0.67 26.48 -13.52
CA SER A 679 -0.86 27.57 -14.50
C SER A 679 -0.07 28.84 -14.14
N GLY A 680 0.08 29.15 -12.86
CA GLY A 680 0.95 30.22 -12.39
C GLY A 680 2.44 29.87 -12.44
N LEU A 681 2.82 28.67 -11.98
CA LEU A 681 4.22 28.21 -11.97
C LEU A 681 4.80 28.10 -13.39
N LEU A 682 4.00 27.72 -14.39
CA LEU A 682 4.41 27.70 -15.81
C LEU A 682 4.76 29.08 -16.41
N THR A 683 4.57 30.18 -15.66
CA THR A 683 5.08 31.50 -16.05
C THR A 683 6.51 31.77 -15.55
N ILE A 684 7.03 30.95 -14.64
CA ILE A 684 8.36 31.14 -14.04
C ILE A 684 9.42 30.70 -15.04
N GLY A 685 10.44 31.55 -15.22
CA GLY A 685 11.50 31.40 -16.20
C GLY A 685 12.24 32.72 -16.43
N SER A 686 12.91 32.87 -17.57
CA SER A 686 13.87 33.96 -17.86
C SER A 686 13.33 35.40 -17.77
N ARG A 687 12.00 35.61 -17.73
CA ARG A 687 11.36 36.93 -17.55
C ARG A 687 10.63 37.11 -16.20
N PHE A 688 10.46 36.06 -15.41
CA PHE A 688 9.76 36.09 -14.13
C PHE A 688 10.33 35.00 -13.21
N GLY A 689 11.01 35.40 -12.14
CA GLY A 689 11.75 34.48 -11.24
C GLY A 689 13.20 34.20 -11.67
N GLY A 690 13.47 34.03 -12.97
CA GLY A 690 14.83 33.77 -13.49
C GLY A 690 15.85 34.91 -13.34
N ALA A 691 15.50 35.98 -12.62
CA ALA A 691 16.43 37.04 -12.24
C ALA A 691 17.46 36.58 -11.19
N LEU A 692 17.14 35.56 -10.39
CA LEU A 692 18.06 35.00 -9.39
C LEU A 692 19.24 34.29 -10.09
N ASP A 693 18.97 33.26 -10.90
CA ASP A 693 20.00 32.53 -11.66
C ASP A 693 20.83 33.46 -12.56
N GLY A 694 20.17 34.40 -13.26
CA GLY A 694 20.88 35.35 -14.13
C GLY A 694 21.77 36.34 -13.37
N ALA A 695 21.44 36.68 -12.12
CA ALA A 695 22.31 37.46 -11.26
C ALA A 695 23.47 36.61 -10.72
N ALA A 696 23.19 35.39 -10.27
CA ALA A 696 24.22 34.46 -9.82
C ALA A 696 25.26 34.22 -10.92
N GLU A 697 24.85 33.96 -12.16
CA GLU A 697 25.76 33.74 -13.29
C GLU A 697 26.66 34.97 -13.55
N GLU A 698 26.08 36.12 -13.90
CA GLU A 698 26.87 37.27 -14.38
C GLU A 698 27.72 37.93 -13.26
N PHE A 699 27.28 37.91 -11.99
CA PHE A 699 28.12 38.38 -10.87
C PHE A 699 29.29 37.44 -10.59
N THR A 700 29.04 36.13 -10.47
CA THR A 700 30.08 35.12 -10.18
C THR A 700 31.15 35.12 -11.27
N LYS A 701 30.71 35.11 -12.53
CA LYS A 701 31.53 35.18 -13.75
C LYS A 701 32.34 36.48 -13.90
N ALA A 702 31.95 37.56 -13.24
CA ALA A 702 32.71 38.81 -13.19
C ALA A 702 33.76 38.78 -12.06
N PHE A 703 33.35 38.29 -10.89
CA PHE A 703 34.20 38.10 -9.70
C PHE A 703 35.34 37.12 -9.96
N ASP A 704 35.05 35.93 -10.48
CA ASP A 704 36.05 34.88 -10.76
C ASP A 704 37.06 35.27 -11.85
N LYS A 705 36.67 36.20 -12.73
CA LYS A 705 37.55 36.82 -13.72
C LYS A 705 38.38 37.98 -13.16
N ASN A 706 38.24 38.27 -11.87
CA ASN A 706 38.90 39.38 -11.17
C ASN A 706 38.65 40.75 -11.82
N LEU A 707 37.50 40.93 -12.49
CA LEU A 707 37.11 42.23 -13.05
C LEU A 707 36.78 43.19 -11.91
N SER A 708 37.27 44.43 -11.95
CA SER A 708 36.80 45.43 -10.97
C SER A 708 35.29 45.71 -11.15
N PRO A 709 34.57 46.12 -10.08
CA PRO A 709 33.16 46.50 -10.17
C PRO A 709 32.85 47.51 -11.27
N ARG A 710 33.79 48.42 -11.57
CA ARG A 710 33.65 49.42 -12.63
C ARG A 710 33.80 48.82 -14.03
N GLU A 711 34.77 47.93 -14.23
CA GLU A 711 34.96 47.22 -15.50
C GLU A 711 33.78 46.29 -15.80
N PHE A 712 33.24 45.59 -14.81
CA PHE A 712 32.02 44.78 -14.99
C PHE A 712 30.84 45.63 -15.47
N VAL A 713 30.55 46.74 -14.79
CA VAL A 713 29.46 47.65 -15.16
C VAL A 713 29.65 48.22 -16.57
N ASP A 714 30.86 48.67 -16.92
CA ASP A 714 31.11 49.27 -18.23
C ASP A 714 31.24 48.22 -19.35
N ASN A 715 31.60 46.96 -19.05
CA ASN A 715 31.53 45.84 -20.00
C ASN A 715 30.09 45.40 -20.28
N MET A 716 29.22 45.33 -19.27
CA MET A 716 27.78 45.08 -19.47
C MET A 716 27.14 46.20 -20.28
N ARG A 717 27.52 47.46 -20.03
CA ARG A 717 27.12 48.62 -20.85
C ARG A 717 27.58 48.49 -22.32
N LYS A 718 28.84 48.11 -22.58
CA LYS A 718 29.36 47.87 -23.95
C LYS A 718 28.59 46.75 -24.67
N ALA A 719 28.20 45.71 -23.94
CA ALA A 719 27.39 44.60 -24.46
C ALA A 719 25.90 44.95 -24.62
N ASN A 720 25.48 46.19 -24.33
CA ASN A 720 24.09 46.65 -24.28
C ASN A 720 23.18 45.76 -23.39
N LYS A 721 23.75 45.21 -22.31
CA LYS A 721 23.05 44.41 -21.30
C LYS A 721 22.79 45.24 -20.04
N LEU A 722 21.60 45.08 -19.46
CA LEU A 722 21.36 45.44 -18.06
C LEU A 722 21.96 44.37 -17.15
N ILE A 723 22.43 44.75 -15.96
CA ILE A 723 22.96 43.83 -14.96
C ILE A 723 21.78 43.17 -14.24
N PRO A 724 21.61 41.84 -14.30
CA PRO A 724 20.55 41.15 -13.54
C PRO A 724 20.74 41.38 -12.04
N GLY A 725 19.64 41.52 -11.30
CA GLY A 725 19.69 41.83 -9.87
C GLY A 725 19.97 43.30 -9.50
N ILE A 726 20.30 44.17 -10.46
CA ILE A 726 20.43 45.62 -10.25
C ILE A 726 19.20 46.36 -10.79
N GLY A 727 18.68 47.28 -9.98
CA GLY A 727 17.60 48.20 -10.33
C GLY A 727 16.26 47.85 -9.70
N HIS A 728 15.54 48.90 -9.28
CA HIS A 728 14.20 48.81 -8.71
C HIS A 728 13.30 49.96 -9.22
N ARG A 729 11.98 49.74 -9.30
CA ARG A 729 11.01 50.73 -9.84
C ARG A 729 10.78 51.95 -8.93
N VAL A 730 10.61 51.73 -7.62
CA VAL A 730 10.25 52.77 -6.62
C VAL A 730 11.38 53.05 -5.60
N LYS A 731 11.93 52.00 -4.98
CA LYS A 731 13.06 52.03 -4.04
C LYS A 731 14.34 52.59 -4.66
N SER A 732 15.16 53.22 -3.82
CA SER A 732 16.40 53.92 -4.17
C SER A 732 17.38 53.93 -2.99
N ARG A 733 18.59 54.47 -3.17
CA ARG A 733 19.60 54.59 -2.09
C ARG A 733 19.09 55.27 -0.81
N ASN A 734 18.17 56.23 -0.94
CA ASN A 734 17.59 56.98 0.20
C ASN A 734 16.27 56.36 0.72
N ASN A 735 15.78 55.30 0.07
CA ASN A 735 14.57 54.56 0.43
C ASN A 735 14.81 53.08 0.05
N PRO A 736 15.56 52.32 0.87
CA PRO A 736 16.01 50.97 0.52
C PRO A 736 14.87 49.94 0.57
N ASP A 737 15.04 48.83 -0.14
CA ASP A 737 14.14 47.68 -0.03
C ASP A 737 14.46 46.92 1.26
N LEU A 738 13.53 46.94 2.23
CA LEU A 738 13.73 46.31 3.53
C LEU A 738 14.00 44.79 3.43
N ARG A 739 13.58 44.15 2.34
CA ARG A 739 13.89 42.72 2.08
C ARG A 739 15.36 42.50 1.77
N VAL A 740 15.98 43.46 1.08
CA VAL A 740 17.42 43.44 0.77
C VAL A 740 18.22 43.68 2.04
N GLU A 741 17.83 44.67 2.84
CA GLU A 741 18.54 44.98 4.08
C GLU A 741 18.43 43.85 5.11
N LEU A 742 17.28 43.18 5.25
CA LEU A 742 17.14 41.96 6.08
C LEU A 742 18.09 40.82 5.64
N VAL A 743 18.32 40.65 4.33
CA VAL A 743 19.27 39.65 3.82
C VAL A 743 20.71 40.08 4.10
N LYS A 744 21.06 41.35 3.84
CA LYS A 744 22.38 41.92 4.12
C LYS A 744 22.73 41.80 5.61
N GLU A 745 21.86 42.25 6.50
CA GLU A 745 22.01 42.15 7.96
C GLU A 745 22.24 40.70 8.41
N TYR A 746 21.43 39.76 7.93
CA TYR A 746 21.57 38.35 8.28
C TYR A 746 22.90 37.76 7.82
N VAL A 747 23.28 37.99 6.56
CA VAL A 747 24.48 37.40 5.94
C VAL A 747 25.74 37.97 6.58
N LEU A 748 25.85 39.30 6.71
CA LEU A 748 26.99 39.96 7.37
C LEU A 748 27.16 39.55 8.85
N ALA A 749 26.07 39.16 9.53
CA ALA A 749 26.10 38.75 10.94
C ALA A 749 26.25 37.23 11.17
N LYS A 750 26.24 36.40 10.12
CA LYS A 750 26.18 34.92 10.25
C LYS A 750 27.04 34.11 9.29
N PHE A 751 27.41 34.63 8.11
CA PHE A 751 28.17 33.86 7.13
C PHE A 751 29.68 33.91 7.43
N PRO A 752 30.44 32.82 7.18
CA PRO A 752 31.90 32.80 7.33
C PRO A 752 32.63 33.58 6.21
N SER A 753 31.98 33.81 5.07
CA SER A 753 32.42 34.72 4.02
C SER A 753 31.23 35.19 3.18
N HIS A 754 31.31 36.42 2.70
CA HIS A 754 30.27 37.12 1.93
C HIS A 754 30.92 37.94 0.80
N LYS A 755 31.94 37.37 0.14
CA LYS A 755 32.83 38.08 -0.80
C LYS A 755 32.11 38.50 -2.09
N LEU A 756 31.14 37.69 -2.54
CA LEU A 756 30.36 38.03 -3.72
C LEU A 756 29.27 39.07 -3.39
N LEU A 757 28.73 39.06 -2.16
CA LEU A 757 27.92 40.17 -1.64
C LEU A 757 28.74 41.47 -1.57
N ASP A 758 29.97 41.45 -1.04
CA ASP A 758 30.86 42.62 -0.97
C ASP A 758 31.13 43.20 -2.38
N TYR A 759 31.38 42.31 -3.34
CA TYR A 759 31.53 42.69 -4.74
C TYR A 759 30.24 43.31 -5.33
N ALA A 760 29.08 42.72 -5.03
CA ALA A 760 27.78 43.24 -5.47
C ALA A 760 27.44 44.61 -4.84
N LEU A 761 27.83 44.85 -3.58
CA LEU A 761 27.71 46.15 -2.89
C LEU A 761 28.63 47.21 -3.54
N ALA A 762 29.84 46.82 -3.96
CA ALA A 762 30.72 47.70 -4.71
C ALA A 762 30.17 48.02 -6.12
N VAL A 763 29.54 47.05 -6.78
CA VAL A 763 28.80 47.27 -8.04
C VAL A 763 27.59 48.19 -7.83
N GLU A 764 26.79 47.98 -6.78
CA GLU A 764 25.69 48.86 -6.36
C GLU A 764 26.17 50.30 -6.15
N THR A 765 27.35 50.49 -5.56
CA THR A 765 27.95 51.83 -5.40
C THR A 765 28.28 52.48 -6.76
N VAL A 766 28.80 51.72 -7.72
CA VAL A 766 29.06 52.22 -9.08
C VAL A 766 27.76 52.50 -9.85
N THR A 767 26.72 51.66 -9.72
CA THR A 767 25.46 51.83 -10.46
C THR A 767 24.58 52.92 -9.87
N THR A 768 24.46 53.03 -8.55
CA THR A 768 23.72 54.13 -7.90
C THR A 768 24.34 55.50 -8.21
N SER A 769 25.68 55.58 -8.39
CA SER A 769 26.34 56.83 -8.85
C SER A 769 25.87 57.33 -10.22
N LYS A 770 25.27 56.44 -11.04
CA LYS A 770 24.68 56.78 -12.35
C LYS A 770 23.19 57.12 -12.23
N LYS A 771 22.46 56.53 -11.28
CA LYS A 771 21.07 56.87 -10.93
C LYS A 771 20.63 56.19 -9.63
N ASP A 772 20.04 56.93 -8.68
CA ASP A 772 19.72 56.47 -7.32
C ASP A 772 18.85 55.22 -7.19
N ASN A 773 18.06 54.85 -8.21
CA ASN A 773 17.20 53.66 -8.20
C ASN A 773 17.89 52.40 -8.75
N LEU A 774 19.18 52.47 -9.12
CA LEU A 774 20.01 51.35 -9.55
C LEU A 774 20.69 50.65 -8.36
N ILE A 775 19.90 50.39 -7.31
CA ILE A 775 20.26 49.60 -6.12
C ILE A 775 20.29 48.10 -6.41
N LEU A 776 20.96 47.32 -5.56
CA LEU A 776 20.84 45.87 -5.53
C LEU A 776 19.43 45.49 -5.08
N ASN A 777 18.72 44.69 -5.88
CA ASN A 777 17.37 44.25 -5.58
C ASN A 777 17.36 42.89 -4.88
N VAL A 778 16.18 42.47 -4.39
CA VAL A 778 16.04 41.25 -3.57
C VAL A 778 16.48 39.99 -4.32
N ASP A 779 16.22 39.90 -5.63
CA ASP A 779 16.58 38.74 -6.45
C ASP A 779 18.11 38.65 -6.60
N GLY A 780 18.77 39.79 -6.88
CA GLY A 780 20.22 39.88 -6.95
C GLY A 780 20.93 39.63 -5.63
N CYS A 781 20.38 40.17 -4.53
CA CYS A 781 20.93 39.98 -3.19
C CYS A 781 20.82 38.52 -2.74
N ILE A 782 19.67 37.87 -2.94
CA ILE A 782 19.49 36.44 -2.65
C ILE A 782 20.47 35.60 -3.49
N ALA A 783 20.61 35.91 -4.78
CA ALA A 783 21.48 35.17 -5.69
C ALA A 783 22.95 35.17 -5.25
N VAL A 784 23.54 36.35 -5.02
CA VAL A 784 24.97 36.42 -4.62
C VAL A 784 25.21 35.82 -3.24
N CYS A 785 24.29 36.01 -2.30
CA CYS A 785 24.39 35.40 -0.98
C CYS A 785 24.22 33.87 -1.02
N PHE A 786 23.43 33.32 -1.95
CA PHE A 786 23.30 31.87 -2.13
C PHE A 786 24.56 31.24 -2.76
N VAL A 787 25.24 31.96 -3.67
CA VAL A 787 26.57 31.54 -4.18
C VAL A 787 27.61 31.58 -3.04
N ASP A 788 27.64 32.65 -2.24
CA ASP A 788 28.50 32.73 -1.05
C ASP A 788 28.16 31.61 -0.03
N LEU A 789 26.90 31.20 0.10
CA LEU A 789 26.49 30.05 0.92
C LEU A 789 27.13 28.76 0.38
N LEU A 790 26.88 28.39 -0.88
CA LEU A 790 27.39 27.14 -1.44
C LEU A 790 28.92 27.08 -1.43
N ARG A 791 29.60 28.17 -1.79
CA ARG A 791 31.06 28.23 -1.85
C ARG A 791 31.75 28.26 -0.48
N ASN A 792 31.14 28.87 0.54
CA ASN A 792 31.81 29.11 1.84
C ASN A 792 31.22 28.34 3.04
N CYS A 793 30.11 27.61 2.91
CA CYS A 793 29.52 26.91 4.07
C CYS A 793 30.27 25.64 4.52
N GLY A 794 31.38 25.29 3.86
CA GLY A 794 32.21 24.12 4.17
C GLY A 794 31.59 22.76 3.83
N ALA A 795 30.40 22.74 3.20
CA ALA A 795 29.66 21.52 2.89
C ALA A 795 29.78 21.07 1.42
N PHE A 796 30.51 21.80 0.57
CA PHE A 796 30.67 21.51 -0.86
C PHE A 796 32.13 21.74 -1.31
N SER A 797 32.56 21.04 -2.36
CA SER A 797 33.70 21.49 -3.17
C SER A 797 33.30 22.67 -4.07
N ALA A 798 34.29 23.31 -4.69
CA ALA A 798 34.02 24.33 -5.71
C ALA A 798 33.23 23.74 -6.89
N ASP A 799 33.66 22.58 -7.40
CA ASP A 799 33.01 21.90 -8.54
C ASP A 799 31.54 21.54 -8.24
N GLU A 800 31.26 21.04 -7.02
CA GLU A 800 29.90 20.72 -6.59
C GLU A 800 29.04 21.99 -6.44
N ALA A 801 29.60 23.09 -5.93
CA ALA A 801 28.89 24.35 -5.83
C ALA A 801 28.47 24.89 -7.21
N GLU A 802 29.39 24.85 -8.19
CA GLU A 802 29.08 25.22 -9.58
C GLU A 802 28.10 24.24 -10.24
N GLU A 803 28.17 22.94 -9.94
CA GLU A 803 27.20 21.95 -10.42
C GLU A 803 25.77 22.28 -9.93
N TYR A 804 25.58 22.52 -8.62
CA TYR A 804 24.29 22.92 -8.05
C TYR A 804 23.76 24.26 -8.59
N LEU A 805 24.65 25.23 -8.88
CA LEU A 805 24.26 26.48 -9.53
C LEU A 805 23.81 26.23 -10.98
N SER A 806 24.55 25.43 -11.75
CA SER A 806 24.24 25.10 -13.14
C SER A 806 22.93 24.28 -13.30
N MET A 807 22.56 23.52 -12.28
CA MET A 807 21.28 22.77 -12.21
C MET A 807 20.06 23.66 -11.92
N GLY A 808 20.23 24.97 -11.68
CA GLY A 808 19.12 25.90 -11.46
C GLY A 808 18.43 25.76 -10.11
N VAL A 809 19.19 25.42 -9.04
CA VAL A 809 18.62 25.29 -7.68
C VAL A 809 18.03 26.61 -7.18
N LEU A 810 18.53 27.77 -7.62
CA LEU A 810 17.98 29.09 -7.31
C LEU A 810 16.56 29.30 -7.89
N ASN A 811 16.34 28.93 -9.15
CA ASN A 811 15.00 28.82 -9.74
C ASN A 811 14.11 27.87 -8.92
N GLY A 812 14.62 26.71 -8.48
CA GLY A 812 13.90 25.78 -7.60
C GLY A 812 13.47 26.40 -6.27
N LEU A 813 14.36 27.19 -5.65
CA LEU A 813 14.11 27.92 -4.41
C LEU A 813 13.03 29.00 -4.59
N PHE A 814 13.08 29.75 -5.70
CA PHE A 814 12.03 30.73 -6.05
C PHE A 814 10.68 30.05 -6.34
N VAL A 815 10.67 28.92 -7.06
CA VAL A 815 9.45 28.12 -7.35
C VAL A 815 8.82 27.62 -6.05
N LEU A 816 9.61 27.08 -5.12
CA LEU A 816 9.10 26.58 -3.84
C LEU A 816 8.54 27.72 -2.97
N GLY A 817 9.25 28.85 -2.87
CA GLY A 817 8.77 30.03 -2.16
C GLY A 817 7.48 30.58 -2.77
N ARG A 818 7.51 30.93 -4.06
CA ARG A 818 6.37 31.54 -4.76
C ARG A 818 5.12 30.66 -4.78
N SER A 819 5.26 29.34 -4.70
CA SER A 819 4.12 28.42 -4.56
C SER A 819 3.21 28.77 -3.37
N ILE A 820 3.76 29.33 -2.28
CA ILE A 820 3.00 29.76 -1.10
C ILE A 820 1.99 30.87 -1.48
N GLY A 821 2.44 31.93 -2.15
CA GLY A 821 1.59 33.03 -2.61
C GLY A 821 0.58 32.61 -3.67
N LEU A 822 0.97 31.73 -4.59
CA LEU A 822 0.04 31.19 -5.60
C LEU A 822 -1.08 30.35 -4.96
N ILE A 823 -0.77 29.51 -3.98
CA ILE A 823 -1.78 28.77 -3.21
C ILE A 823 -2.69 29.74 -2.43
N ALA A 824 -2.11 30.78 -1.81
CA ALA A 824 -2.89 31.81 -1.12
C ALA A 824 -3.86 32.53 -2.06
N HIS A 825 -3.42 32.91 -3.27
CA HIS A 825 -4.29 33.52 -4.29
C HIS A 825 -5.39 32.56 -4.78
N TYR A 826 -5.12 31.27 -4.97
CA TYR A 826 -6.16 30.28 -5.28
C TYR A 826 -7.22 30.24 -4.17
N LEU A 827 -6.79 30.12 -2.90
CA LEU A 827 -7.70 30.04 -1.76
C LEU A 827 -8.52 31.33 -1.58
N ASP A 828 -7.89 32.48 -1.82
CA ASP A 828 -8.55 33.79 -1.77
C ASP A 828 -9.64 33.93 -2.86
N GLN A 829 -9.35 33.62 -4.12
CA GLN A 829 -10.35 33.72 -5.19
C GLN A 829 -11.51 32.72 -5.00
N LYS A 830 -11.25 31.52 -4.45
CA LYS A 830 -12.33 30.60 -4.03
C LYS A 830 -13.15 31.17 -2.86
N ARG A 831 -12.51 31.81 -1.87
CA ARG A 831 -13.17 32.48 -0.73
C ARG A 831 -14.05 33.65 -1.18
N LEU A 832 -13.55 34.49 -2.08
CA LEU A 832 -14.26 35.63 -2.67
C LEU A 832 -15.35 35.22 -3.67
N ARG A 833 -15.42 33.93 -4.07
CA ARG A 833 -16.39 33.39 -5.05
C ARG A 833 -16.38 34.11 -6.39
N THR A 834 -15.22 34.63 -6.80
CA THR A 834 -15.05 35.40 -8.03
C THR A 834 -15.40 34.56 -9.27
N GLY A 835 -16.36 35.03 -10.07
CA GLY A 835 -16.76 34.40 -11.33
C GLY A 835 -15.69 34.48 -12.41
N LEU A 836 -15.93 33.82 -13.55
CA LEU A 836 -15.01 33.73 -14.69
C LEU A 836 -14.36 35.08 -15.05
N TYR A 837 -13.07 35.06 -15.37
CA TYR A 837 -12.40 36.22 -15.95
C TYR A 837 -12.47 36.15 -17.48
N ARG A 838 -12.80 37.27 -18.10
CA ARG A 838 -12.62 37.54 -19.52
C ARG A 838 -11.86 38.86 -19.61
N HIS A 839 -10.82 38.89 -20.43
CA HIS A 839 -10.05 40.11 -20.63
C HIS A 839 -10.94 41.18 -21.31
N PRO A 840 -10.86 42.47 -20.93
CA PRO A 840 -11.54 43.55 -21.62
C PRO A 840 -11.10 43.65 -23.09
N TRP A 841 -11.92 44.27 -23.93
CA TRP A 841 -11.64 44.40 -25.37
C TRP A 841 -10.87 45.68 -25.71
N ASP A 842 -11.03 46.70 -24.88
CA ASP A 842 -10.34 47.99 -24.87
C ASP A 842 -8.86 47.88 -24.47
N ASP A 843 -8.46 46.80 -23.80
CA ASP A 843 -7.06 46.46 -23.47
C ASP A 843 -6.37 45.63 -24.58
N ILE A 844 -7.03 45.42 -25.74
CA ILE A 844 -6.57 44.58 -26.84
C ILE A 844 -6.55 45.35 -28.18
N THR A 845 -5.35 45.65 -28.69
CA THR A 845 -5.19 46.21 -30.05
C THR A 845 -5.39 45.13 -31.12
N TYR A 846 -6.59 45.07 -31.70
CA TYR A 846 -6.95 44.13 -32.76
C TYR A 846 -6.38 44.53 -34.13
N LEU A 847 -5.07 44.27 -34.35
CA LEU A 847 -4.43 44.39 -35.66
C LEU A 847 -4.83 43.22 -36.57
N LEU A 848 -6.09 43.21 -37.02
CA LEU A 848 -6.60 42.24 -37.98
C LEU A 848 -6.07 42.52 -39.39
N PRO A 849 -5.74 41.48 -40.18
CA PRO A 849 -5.38 41.66 -41.58
C PRO A 849 -6.58 42.19 -42.38
N ASN A 850 -6.40 43.32 -43.09
CA ASN A 850 -7.37 43.84 -44.04
C ASN A 850 -7.72 42.79 -45.11
N LEU A 851 -8.97 42.33 -45.11
CA LEU A 851 -9.56 41.54 -46.20
C LEU A 851 -9.87 42.46 -47.39
N ALA A 852 -8.82 42.92 -48.07
CA ALA A 852 -8.95 43.52 -49.40
C ALA A 852 -9.56 42.51 -50.39
N GLU A 853 -10.27 42.99 -51.41
CA GLU A 853 -11.23 42.24 -52.24
C GLU A 853 -10.62 41.16 -53.15
N GLY A 854 -10.09 40.09 -52.56
CA GLY A 854 -9.82 38.85 -53.26
C GLY A 854 -11.12 38.17 -53.67
N ARG A 855 -11.27 37.84 -54.96
CA ARG A 855 -12.27 36.86 -55.42
C ARG A 855 -12.13 35.58 -54.59
N PRO A 856 -13.23 34.89 -54.23
CA PRO A 856 -13.19 33.77 -53.28
C PRO A 856 -12.22 32.67 -53.74
N GLY A 857 -11.08 32.56 -53.06
CA GLY A 857 -10.04 31.57 -53.38
C GLY A 857 -8.57 32.04 -53.31
N ALA A 858 -8.27 33.32 -53.00
CA ALA A 858 -6.89 33.80 -52.85
C ALA A 858 -6.66 34.46 -51.48
N GLU A 859 -5.64 34.00 -50.74
CA GLU A 859 -5.33 34.47 -49.37
C GLU A 859 -4.57 35.80 -49.38
N GLY A 860 -5.09 36.78 -48.62
CA GLY A 860 -4.56 38.14 -48.60
C GLY A 860 -3.28 38.31 -47.78
N ARG A 861 -2.22 38.81 -48.43
CA ARG A 861 -1.04 39.39 -47.76
C ARG A 861 -1.34 40.85 -47.46
N VAL A 862 -1.13 41.30 -46.22
CA VAL A 862 -1.58 42.63 -45.77
C VAL A 862 -0.43 43.56 -45.47
N GLU A 863 -0.51 44.76 -46.04
CA GLU A 863 0.25 45.94 -45.65
C GLU A 863 -0.67 46.91 -44.89
N VAL A 864 -0.08 47.74 -44.04
CA VAL A 864 -0.81 48.64 -43.13
C VAL A 864 -0.53 50.09 -43.51
N GLN A 865 -1.56 50.91 -43.57
CA GLN A 865 -1.44 52.37 -43.51
C GLN A 865 -2.23 52.92 -42.30
N MET A 866 -1.86 54.14 -41.91
CA MET A 866 -1.88 54.64 -40.53
C MET A 866 -3.28 54.98 -39.98
#